data_AF-A0A4Y8SFY9-F1
#
_entry.id   AF-A0A4Y8SFY9-F1
#
_cell.length_a   1.000
_cell.length_b   1.000
_cell.length_c   1.000
_cell.angle_alpha   90.00
_cell.angle_beta   90.00
_cell.angle_gamma   90.00
#
_symmetry.space_group_name_H-M   'P 1'
#
loop_
_entity.id
_entity.type
_entity.pdbx_description
1 polymer ?
#
loop_
_entity_poly.entity_id
_entity_poly.type
_entity_poly.pdbx_seq_one_letter_code
_entity_poly.pdbx_strand_id
1 'polypeptide(L)'
;MKKRYSVLLFHILVLCFAAPVFAQKPLVDAAKKQELNRISVQAGQTFNAGQQRAVSLAKGRGWAIRSQTKTGNLKTLQGTNSLGFPVFLVTHNNTIAAATTGTNAVQPGGALGLNLSGSSTFLANRLAIWDGGSVYSSHVEFAGKTITSKDNASVLDHSTHVAGTMVAKGVYGPAKGMAFNMAVLNSWDFDNDVSEMSAAAATGLLLSNHSYGDVAGWEYNSGTGHWEWYGLPGDTEDYNFGFYDSRVQSWDNIAYNAPYYLIVESAGNSRSSNGPAEGEVYYGYATKTNPAIINKGPRPPGISSNDGYDIISTTGNAKNILTVGAVGPLPNGPLNRSDVAVSYFSSWGPTDDGRIKPDLVADGENVLSTGVSSPNSYLTLSGTSMAAPNVTGSLLLLQEYYAQKNNGAYMLSATLKGLACHTAFDAGNVGPDYIYGWGLLNMRTAAQAITDNGAKSLISQNTLAQGQSKTFQVTASGVGPLAVSISWTDPAGTPTTEGVINSRVPKLVNDLDIRVSDGVTTYSPYVLDPNNPSAAATTGDNIRDNIEQVYIANATPGKTYTITVSHKGTLSSGSQAYSLIATGIGGAAYCASAPASASPGASRVDNFTLSNVNHTAVTGCGGYTDNTTLTLQLEQAKTYPFSITLGSCGGNFNKAAKIFVDWNGDGTFGADELAATTTVVNGTATYTGNITVPLSVVPGNFGLLRVVLTETSDAATITACGTYAKGETQDYRVQFAKPVADAGVSAIVNAEDGTSCAVATAVTVRLKNYGSAGISNLPVTVTVTSPNSTVVTFNEVYTGTISPLDEVDFTLSGKFNTLAGATYTIAAETRLAGDPITANDKTTGTISISLPPALGTLSAYLCNNNNTYLLNGTGDGQLLWYKSATDALPIAFGPIASTTVAPTNNTFYAGLNDFSGNVGPATKSAFTGGGYNQFGPSVVVYTNVPVVLETARMYFGNPGKLTFTVTNANGETVSTTTINASATRSTPGPGAQTNDPADEGTLVNLNLTLPTAGTYAITPTYDTSVTVFRNNGGVAGYPFKIGNIFSIMGNTAVSPTNASDTTYYKTFYYYFYDLHVKSMGCPSAARLPAAVNKPVITRVDDVLTSNFAEGNQWYLNGVAVAGATGATYAPIQSGKYTTEVTLNTGCVSRSDEFAFALVAKHPDASTDIGLTLFPVPAVDNLNVLFVAKAAGTAKIELVNTAGQIVYQQEQTVTAGNFSTAVNTTNQMPGTYVLRVTLGQKVYAKKVIIVK
;
A
#
# COMPACT_ATOMS: atom_id res chain seq x y z
N MET A 1 -75.61 -11.53 -43.85
CA MET A 1 -75.31 -12.83 -43.21
C MET A 1 -74.00 -13.35 -43.81
N LYS A 2 -72.99 -13.61 -42.98
CA LYS A 2 -71.72 -14.34 -43.23
C LYS A 2 -70.87 -14.07 -44.51
N LYS A 3 -69.65 -13.61 -44.20
CA LYS A 3 -68.32 -14.08 -44.65
C LYS A 3 -67.83 -13.78 -46.09
N ARG A 4 -66.71 -13.02 -46.06
CA ARG A 4 -65.41 -13.22 -46.73
C ARG A 4 -65.39 -13.01 -48.25
N TYR A 5 -64.61 -12.04 -48.71
CA TYR A 5 -63.25 -12.27 -49.20
C TYR A 5 -62.46 -10.95 -49.19
N SER A 6 -61.25 -11.03 -48.63
CA SER A 6 -60.19 -10.03 -48.74
C SER A 6 -59.36 -10.36 -49.98
N VAL A 7 -58.79 -9.32 -50.61
CA VAL A 7 -57.39 -9.20 -51.06
C VAL A 7 -57.30 -8.19 -52.22
N LEU A 8 -56.27 -7.36 -52.14
CA LEU A 8 -55.62 -6.55 -53.19
C LEU A 8 -56.01 -5.06 -53.33
N LEU A 9 -54.95 -4.25 -53.26
CA LEU A 9 -54.80 -2.82 -53.54
C LEU A 9 -55.35 -1.82 -52.51
N PHE A 10 -54.48 -1.45 -51.56
CA PHE A 10 -54.21 -0.04 -51.29
C PHE A 10 -52.74 0.11 -50.86
N HIS A 11 -51.85 0.05 -51.86
CA HIS A 11 -50.49 0.58 -51.73
C HIS A 11 -50.58 2.09 -51.98
N ILE A 12 -49.83 2.88 -51.19
CA ILE A 12 -49.72 4.37 -51.16
C ILE A 12 -50.54 5.01 -50.02
N LEU A 13 -50.06 4.88 -48.77
CA LEU A 13 -49.76 5.97 -47.84
C LEU A 13 -49.28 5.36 -46.50
N VAL A 14 -48.22 5.91 -45.91
CA VAL A 14 -47.59 5.63 -44.59
C VAL A 14 -46.17 5.07 -44.75
N LEU A 15 -45.24 5.98 -45.01
CA LEU A 15 -43.81 5.84 -44.69
C LEU A 15 -43.32 7.20 -44.18
N CYS A 16 -43.74 7.53 -42.95
CA CYS A 16 -43.14 8.57 -42.13
C CYS A 16 -42.65 7.91 -40.82
N PHE A 17 -41.37 8.11 -40.55
CA PHE A 17 -40.73 8.18 -39.24
C PHE A 17 -41.21 7.23 -38.14
N ALA A 18 -40.46 6.14 -37.96
CA ALA A 18 -40.13 5.64 -36.64
C ALA A 18 -38.75 4.99 -36.70
N ALA A 19 -37.72 5.75 -36.33
CA ALA A 19 -36.49 5.14 -35.85
C ALA A 19 -36.87 4.27 -34.65
N PRO A 20 -36.41 3.01 -34.55
CA PRO A 20 -36.50 2.31 -33.29
C PRO A 20 -35.60 3.08 -32.32
N VAL A 21 -36.22 3.74 -31.35
CA VAL A 21 -35.61 3.96 -30.05
C VAL A 21 -35.21 2.56 -29.58
N PHE A 22 -33.97 2.18 -29.83
CA PHE A 22 -33.32 1.20 -28.98
C PHE A 22 -33.25 1.88 -27.63
N ALA A 23 -34.33 1.71 -26.86
CA ALA A 23 -34.29 1.86 -25.43
C ALA A 23 -33.01 1.15 -25.01
N GLN A 24 -32.06 1.93 -24.52
CA GLN A 24 -30.84 1.43 -23.91
C GLN A 24 -31.37 0.41 -22.91
N LYS A 25 -31.23 -0.88 -23.25
CA LYS A 25 -31.43 -1.95 -22.28
C LYS A 25 -30.65 -1.44 -21.08
N PRO A 26 -31.29 -1.23 -19.91
CA PRO A 26 -30.51 -0.92 -18.74
C PRO A 26 -29.45 -2.01 -18.72
N LEU A 27 -28.17 -1.65 -18.82
CA LEU A 27 -27.07 -2.62 -18.73
C LEU A 27 -27.25 -3.48 -17.45
N VAL A 28 -28.00 -2.90 -16.51
CA VAL A 28 -28.38 -3.36 -15.19
C VAL A 28 -29.82 -2.86 -14.96
N ASP A 29 -30.80 -3.76 -14.82
CA ASP A 29 -32.20 -3.40 -14.53
C ASP A 29 -32.37 -2.72 -13.15
N ALA A 30 -33.55 -2.17 -12.85
CA ALA A 30 -33.78 -1.43 -11.60
C ALA A 30 -33.50 -2.26 -10.34
N ALA A 31 -33.78 -3.57 -10.36
CA ALA A 31 -33.48 -4.47 -9.25
C ALA A 31 -31.98 -4.72 -9.15
N LYS A 32 -31.28 -4.89 -10.28
CA LYS A 32 -29.82 -4.99 -10.33
C LYS A 32 -29.12 -3.66 -10.02
N LYS A 33 -29.74 -2.50 -10.28
CA LYS A 33 -29.23 -1.16 -9.95
C LYS A 33 -29.41 -0.91 -8.46
N GLN A 34 -30.53 -1.35 -7.89
CA GLN A 34 -30.76 -1.36 -6.46
C GLN A 34 -29.82 -2.36 -5.76
N GLU A 35 -29.54 -3.50 -6.37
CA GLU A 35 -28.56 -4.49 -5.91
C GLU A 35 -27.12 -4.00 -6.06
N LEU A 36 -26.75 -3.30 -7.14
CA LEU A 36 -25.43 -2.68 -7.29
C LEU A 36 -25.25 -1.49 -6.35
N ASN A 37 -26.30 -0.71 -6.09
CA ASN A 37 -26.29 0.32 -5.03
C ASN A 37 -26.19 -0.33 -3.64
N ARG A 38 -26.90 -1.44 -3.41
CA ARG A 38 -26.81 -2.23 -2.17
C ARG A 38 -25.41 -2.81 -2.01
N ILE A 39 -24.82 -3.38 -3.06
CA ILE A 39 -23.45 -3.90 -3.09
C ILE A 39 -22.43 -2.77 -2.95
N SER A 40 -22.65 -1.59 -3.54
CA SER A 40 -21.76 -0.42 -3.41
C SER A 40 -21.77 0.13 -1.99
N VAL A 41 -22.96 0.31 -1.39
CA VAL A 41 -23.11 0.72 0.02
C VAL A 41 -22.56 -0.35 0.95
N GLN A 42 -22.86 -1.63 0.69
CA GLN A 42 -22.38 -2.74 1.51
C GLN A 42 -20.87 -2.97 1.35
N ALA A 43 -20.29 -2.81 0.16
CA ALA A 43 -18.86 -2.91 -0.09
C ALA A 43 -18.09 -1.70 0.46
N GLY A 44 -18.64 -0.49 0.39
CA GLY A 44 -18.10 0.69 1.07
C GLY A 44 -18.15 0.56 2.58
N GLN A 45 -19.24 0.04 3.14
CA GLN A 45 -19.37 -0.30 4.56
C GLN A 45 -18.43 -1.45 4.96
N THR A 46 -18.24 -2.47 4.10
CA THR A 46 -17.35 -3.62 4.36
C THR A 46 -15.88 -3.24 4.22
N PHE A 47 -15.53 -2.34 3.30
CA PHE A 47 -14.19 -1.76 3.18
C PHE A 47 -13.89 -0.86 4.37
N ASN A 48 -14.80 0.04 4.75
CA ASN A 48 -14.61 0.89 5.93
C ASN A 48 -14.54 0.06 7.22
N ALA A 49 -15.38 -0.98 7.37
CA ALA A 49 -15.32 -1.89 8.50
C ALA A 49 -14.04 -2.76 8.48
N GLY A 50 -13.60 -3.22 7.32
CA GLY A 50 -12.37 -4.00 7.12
C GLY A 50 -11.10 -3.18 7.32
N GLN A 51 -11.10 -1.91 6.91
CA GLN A 51 -10.03 -0.95 7.15
C GLN A 51 -10.01 -0.52 8.60
N GLN A 52 -11.16 -0.20 9.20
CA GLN A 52 -11.25 0.07 10.65
C GLN A 52 -10.78 -1.13 11.46
N ARG A 53 -11.11 -2.36 11.05
CA ARG A 53 -10.68 -3.65 11.62
C ARG A 53 -9.20 -3.99 11.37
N ALA A 54 -8.61 -3.55 10.27
CA ALA A 54 -7.19 -3.71 10.01
C ALA A 54 -6.35 -2.67 10.72
N VAL A 55 -6.81 -1.41 10.68
CA VAL A 55 -6.34 -0.28 11.47
C VAL A 55 -6.30 -0.79 12.89
N SER A 56 -7.40 -0.94 13.62
CA SER A 56 -7.62 -1.90 14.72
C SER A 56 -6.54 -2.97 14.98
N LEU A 57 -6.36 -3.97 14.10
CA LEU A 57 -5.43 -5.10 14.29
C LEU A 57 -3.95 -4.63 14.30
N ALA A 58 -3.68 -3.41 13.81
CA ALA A 58 -2.33 -2.94 13.56
C ALA A 58 -1.43 -2.79 14.79
N LYS A 59 -1.84 -2.02 15.76
CA LYS A 59 -1.01 -1.50 16.85
C LYS A 59 -0.84 -2.54 17.98
N GLY A 60 -1.50 -3.69 17.93
CA GLY A 60 -1.33 -4.81 18.87
C GLY A 60 -0.67 -6.01 18.22
N ARG A 61 -0.55 -5.98 16.88
CA ARG A 61 0.37 -6.84 16.13
C ARG A 61 1.64 -6.11 15.65
N GLY A 62 1.82 -4.85 16.03
CA GLY A 62 3.02 -4.05 15.72
C GLY A 62 3.13 -3.55 14.28
N TRP A 63 2.03 -3.53 13.55
CA TRP A 63 1.87 -3.08 12.17
C TRP A 63 1.76 -1.55 12.10
N ALA A 64 2.54 -0.94 11.22
CA ALA A 64 2.46 0.50 11.01
C ALA A 64 1.25 0.87 10.14
N ILE A 65 0.36 1.74 10.65
CA ILE A 65 -0.79 2.24 9.87
C ILE A 65 -0.30 3.03 8.64
N ARG A 66 0.84 3.73 8.80
CA ARG A 66 1.71 4.34 7.79
C ARG A 66 3.17 4.13 8.20
N SER A 67 4.07 3.74 7.29
CA SER A 67 5.53 3.65 7.49
C SER A 67 6.29 3.70 6.16
N GLN A 68 7.46 4.32 6.05
CA GLN A 68 8.28 4.22 4.83
C GLN A 68 9.17 2.98 4.84
N THR A 69 9.36 2.34 3.69
CA THR A 69 10.33 1.26 3.48
C THR A 69 11.71 1.84 3.16
N LYS A 70 12.74 0.99 3.08
CA LYS A 70 14.13 1.41 2.88
C LYS A 70 14.40 2.13 1.54
N THR A 71 13.53 1.97 0.54
CA THR A 71 13.59 2.74 -0.72
C THR A 71 12.74 4.01 -0.65
N GLY A 72 12.43 4.50 0.57
CA GLY A 72 11.63 5.71 0.88
C GLY A 72 10.11 5.58 0.69
N ASN A 73 9.67 4.34 0.55
CA ASN A 73 8.41 3.98 -0.08
C ASN A 73 7.30 3.77 1.03
N LEU A 74 6.27 4.62 1.14
CA LEU A 74 5.26 4.72 2.21
C LEU A 74 4.17 3.61 2.27
N LYS A 75 4.41 2.60 3.08
CA LYS A 75 3.50 1.51 3.45
C LYS A 75 2.34 1.93 4.36
N THR A 76 1.11 1.56 3.97
CA THR A 76 -0.16 1.97 4.57
C THR A 76 -1.12 0.80 4.68
N LEU A 77 -1.80 0.67 5.81
CA LEU A 77 -2.65 -0.49 6.11
C LEU A 77 -4.08 -0.32 5.57
N GLN A 78 -4.57 -1.28 4.78
CA GLN A 78 -5.86 -1.17 4.07
C GLN A 78 -6.95 -2.08 4.62
N GLY A 79 -6.58 -3.21 5.18
CA GLY A 79 -7.52 -4.29 5.46
C GLY A 79 -6.81 -5.49 6.06
N THR A 80 -7.57 -6.53 6.35
CA THR A 80 -7.03 -7.86 6.62
C THR A 80 -7.63 -8.84 5.63
N ASN A 81 -6.85 -9.84 5.23
CA ASN A 81 -7.38 -10.89 4.37
C ASN A 81 -8.18 -11.90 5.20
N SER A 82 -8.80 -12.88 4.55
CA SER A 82 -9.64 -13.91 5.19
C SER A 82 -8.92 -14.81 6.20
N LEU A 83 -7.59 -14.68 6.35
CA LEU A 83 -6.77 -15.40 7.31
C LEU A 83 -6.30 -14.50 8.48
N GLY A 84 -6.77 -13.26 8.55
CA GLY A 84 -6.49 -12.34 9.66
C GLY A 84 -5.13 -11.64 9.59
N PHE A 85 -4.41 -11.71 8.47
CA PHE A 85 -3.13 -11.03 8.24
C PHE A 85 -3.32 -9.59 7.72
N PRO A 86 -2.40 -8.66 8.01
CA PRO A 86 -2.49 -7.29 7.54
C PRO A 86 -2.30 -7.25 6.02
N VAL A 87 -3.28 -6.70 5.34
CA VAL A 87 -3.11 -6.24 3.97
C VAL A 87 -2.60 -4.81 4.05
N PHE A 88 -1.28 -4.66 4.06
CA PHE A 88 -0.66 -3.38 3.80
C PHE A 88 -0.51 -3.16 2.30
N LEU A 89 -0.83 -1.97 1.85
CA LEU A 89 -0.26 -1.44 0.63
C LEU A 89 1.04 -0.75 1.03
N VAL A 90 2.20 -1.36 0.75
CA VAL A 90 3.47 -0.63 0.72
C VAL A 90 3.32 0.55 -0.26
N THR A 91 3.95 1.75 -0.14
CA THR A 91 4.27 2.44 -1.43
C THR A 91 5.32 1.51 -1.95
N HIS A 92 4.88 0.57 -2.70
CA HIS A 92 5.40 0.51 -3.99
C HIS A 92 4.44 1.51 -4.65
N ASN A 93 5.00 2.47 -5.35
CA ASN A 93 4.38 2.92 -6.57
C ASN A 93 3.32 4.00 -6.53
N ASN A 94 3.29 4.71 -7.64
CA ASN A 94 2.14 5.19 -8.39
C ASN A 94 0.74 5.14 -7.73
N THR A 95 0.24 4.03 -7.16
CA THR A 95 -1.02 4.03 -6.38
C THR A 95 -1.07 4.99 -5.18
N ILE A 96 0.06 5.31 -4.56
CA ILE A 96 0.10 6.29 -3.47
C ILE A 96 0.35 7.69 -3.98
N ALA A 97 1.12 7.85 -5.05
CA ALA A 97 1.09 9.11 -5.79
C ALA A 97 -0.34 9.45 -6.23
N ALA A 98 -1.16 8.44 -6.56
CA ALA A 98 -2.59 8.58 -6.84
C ALA A 98 -3.42 8.88 -5.58
N ALA A 99 -3.00 8.46 -4.39
CA ALA A 99 -3.68 8.81 -3.14
C ALA A 99 -3.31 10.21 -2.65
N THR A 100 -2.03 10.60 -2.79
CA THR A 100 -1.48 11.91 -2.47
C THR A 100 -2.24 13.01 -3.20
N THR A 101 -2.50 12.79 -4.50
CA THR A 101 -3.27 13.72 -5.35
C THR A 101 -4.78 13.44 -5.38
N GLY A 102 -5.25 12.39 -4.69
CA GLY A 102 -6.65 11.97 -4.66
C GLY A 102 -7.17 11.32 -5.94
N THR A 103 -6.33 11.04 -6.93
CA THR A 103 -6.64 10.31 -8.18
C THR A 103 -7.27 8.94 -7.92
N ASN A 104 -6.87 8.26 -6.85
CA ASN A 104 -7.49 7.00 -6.43
C ASN A 104 -9.00 7.15 -6.12
N ALA A 105 -9.49 8.35 -5.77
CA ALA A 105 -10.89 8.60 -5.50
C ALA A 105 -11.76 8.62 -6.77
N VAL A 106 -11.16 8.87 -7.94
CA VAL A 106 -11.86 8.89 -9.23
C VAL A 106 -11.67 7.61 -10.03
N GLN A 107 -10.61 6.84 -9.75
CA GLN A 107 -10.35 5.53 -10.34
C GLN A 107 -11.41 4.47 -9.96
N PRO A 108 -11.46 3.29 -10.63
CA PRO A 108 -12.43 2.25 -10.30
C PRO A 108 -12.35 1.80 -8.84
N GLY A 109 -13.51 1.74 -8.19
CA GLY A 109 -13.63 1.48 -6.75
C GLY A 109 -13.30 2.67 -5.85
N GLY A 110 -12.96 3.83 -6.41
CA GLY A 110 -12.69 5.06 -5.67
C GLY A 110 -13.93 5.68 -5.01
N ALA A 111 -13.71 6.52 -4.01
CA ALA A 111 -14.75 7.09 -3.15
C ALA A 111 -15.83 7.92 -3.89
N LEU A 112 -15.54 8.44 -5.09
CA LEU A 112 -16.52 9.17 -5.90
C LEU A 112 -17.29 8.26 -6.88
N GLY A 113 -16.92 6.99 -7.02
CA GLY A 113 -17.62 6.02 -7.87
C GLY A 113 -17.58 6.32 -9.37
N LEU A 114 -16.66 7.19 -9.83
CA LEU A 114 -16.59 7.63 -11.22
C LEU A 114 -15.98 6.58 -12.17
N ASN A 115 -15.15 5.69 -11.64
CA ASN A 115 -14.49 4.60 -12.38
C ASN A 115 -13.67 5.06 -13.61
N LEU A 116 -13.00 6.21 -13.50
CA LEU A 116 -12.15 6.77 -14.55
C LEU A 116 -10.84 6.00 -14.66
N SER A 117 -10.37 5.72 -15.88
CA SER A 117 -9.14 4.95 -16.05
C SER A 117 -8.31 5.34 -17.27
N GLY A 118 -8.77 6.32 -18.06
CA GLY A 118 -8.19 6.67 -19.35
C GLY A 118 -8.62 5.71 -20.46
N SER A 119 -9.57 4.80 -20.21
CA SER A 119 -10.02 3.80 -21.18
C SER A 119 -10.89 4.39 -22.30
N SER A 120 -11.39 5.62 -22.15
CA SER A 120 -12.29 6.23 -23.12
C SER A 120 -11.61 6.40 -24.49
N THR A 121 -12.25 5.89 -25.54
CA THR A 121 -11.68 5.86 -26.90
C THR A 121 -11.39 7.24 -27.47
N PHE A 122 -12.09 8.28 -27.01
CA PHE A 122 -11.86 9.66 -27.43
C PHE A 122 -10.55 10.26 -26.89
N LEU A 123 -9.93 9.64 -25.89
CA LEU A 123 -8.60 10.01 -25.38
C LEU A 123 -7.46 9.38 -26.18
N ALA A 124 -7.74 8.45 -27.10
CA ALA A 124 -6.70 7.83 -27.93
C ALA A 124 -5.90 8.91 -28.69
N ASN A 125 -4.57 8.79 -28.68
CA ASN A 125 -3.63 9.76 -29.26
C ASN A 125 -3.68 11.17 -28.65
N ARG A 126 -4.21 11.36 -27.44
CA ARG A 126 -4.32 12.67 -26.78
C ARG A 126 -3.28 12.94 -25.68
N LEU A 127 -2.42 11.96 -25.37
CA LEU A 127 -1.37 12.04 -24.35
C LEU A 127 0.01 11.85 -24.99
N ALA A 128 0.98 12.65 -24.54
CA ALA A 128 2.38 12.58 -24.97
C ALA A 128 3.37 12.72 -23.81
N ILE A 129 4.62 12.32 -24.05
CA ILE A 129 5.79 12.51 -23.17
C ILE A 129 6.99 12.99 -23.99
N TRP A 130 7.69 14.00 -23.47
CA TRP A 130 9.06 14.38 -23.86
C TRP A 130 9.99 14.13 -22.67
N ASP A 131 11.08 13.40 -22.90
CA ASP A 131 11.99 12.94 -21.84
C ASP A 131 13.41 12.71 -22.40
N GLY A 132 14.38 12.24 -21.60
CA GLY A 132 15.76 12.06 -22.05
C GLY A 132 15.99 10.91 -23.03
N GLY A 133 14.99 10.07 -23.31
CA GLY A 133 15.14 8.91 -24.18
C GLY A 133 13.84 8.14 -24.45
N SER A 134 13.98 6.98 -25.08
CA SER A 134 12.85 6.11 -25.44
C SER A 134 12.29 5.34 -24.25
N VAL A 135 10.98 5.11 -24.25
CA VAL A 135 10.30 4.23 -23.29
C VAL A 135 10.57 2.76 -23.62
N TYR A 136 10.87 1.93 -22.61
CA TYR A 136 10.99 0.48 -22.77
C TYR A 136 9.62 -0.19 -22.98
N SER A 137 9.11 -0.12 -24.21
CA SER A 137 7.76 -0.57 -24.58
C SER A 137 7.48 -2.07 -24.35
N SER A 138 8.53 -2.89 -24.21
CA SER A 138 8.41 -4.34 -23.94
C SER A 138 8.17 -4.68 -22.48
N HIS A 139 8.13 -3.70 -21.57
CA HIS A 139 7.79 -3.93 -20.18
C HIS A 139 6.37 -4.49 -20.03
N VAL A 140 6.15 -5.45 -19.12
CA VAL A 140 4.85 -6.07 -18.89
C VAL A 140 3.72 -5.09 -18.52
N GLU A 141 4.05 -3.94 -17.94
CA GLU A 141 3.07 -2.90 -17.60
C GLU A 141 2.49 -2.21 -18.84
N PHE A 142 3.17 -2.31 -19.99
CA PHE A 142 2.73 -1.75 -21.27
C PHE A 142 2.12 -2.80 -22.20
N ALA A 143 1.99 -4.06 -21.74
CA ALA A 143 1.40 -5.13 -22.53
C ALA A 143 -0.05 -4.80 -22.96
N GLY A 144 -0.26 -4.74 -24.28
CA GLY A 144 -1.53 -4.38 -24.91
C GLY A 144 -1.75 -2.88 -25.13
N LYS A 145 -0.75 -2.04 -24.85
CA LYS A 145 -0.74 -0.60 -25.14
C LYS A 145 0.11 -0.31 -26.37
N THR A 146 -0.16 0.81 -27.03
CA THR A 146 0.68 1.34 -28.10
C THR A 146 1.57 2.45 -27.54
N ILE A 147 2.83 2.12 -27.30
CA ILE A 147 3.86 3.11 -26.94
C ILE A 147 4.66 3.40 -28.20
N THR A 148 4.52 4.61 -28.74
CA THR A 148 5.17 5.00 -30.01
C THR A 148 6.32 5.94 -29.71
N SER A 149 7.56 5.45 -29.78
CA SER A 149 8.73 6.33 -29.85
C SER A 149 8.82 6.95 -31.23
N LYS A 150 8.95 8.27 -31.29
CA LYS A 150 8.93 9.06 -32.52
C LYS A 150 10.33 9.38 -33.02
N ASP A 151 11.31 9.28 -32.14
CA ASP A 151 12.73 9.49 -32.40
C ASP A 151 13.51 8.19 -32.27
N ASN A 152 14.76 8.20 -32.74
CA ASN A 152 15.67 7.07 -32.64
C ASN A 152 16.58 7.17 -31.39
N ALA A 153 15.97 7.47 -30.24
CA ALA A 153 16.67 7.62 -28.96
C ALA A 153 16.86 6.28 -28.23
N SER A 154 17.92 6.17 -27.43
CA SER A 154 18.16 5.00 -26.58
C SER A 154 17.11 4.86 -25.48
N VAL A 155 16.81 3.62 -25.07
CA VAL A 155 15.92 3.35 -23.94
C VAL A 155 16.57 3.79 -22.63
N LEU A 156 15.83 4.50 -21.78
CA LEU A 156 16.30 4.98 -20.47
C LEU A 156 15.33 4.61 -19.33
N ASP A 157 15.90 4.40 -18.13
CA ASP A 157 15.13 4.21 -16.89
C ASP A 157 14.23 5.41 -16.59
N HIS A 158 14.73 6.64 -16.77
CA HIS A 158 13.98 7.86 -16.49
C HIS A 158 12.69 7.93 -17.31
N SER A 159 12.79 7.86 -18.65
CA SER A 159 11.65 7.97 -19.57
C SER A 159 10.65 6.82 -19.38
N THR A 160 11.18 5.61 -19.15
CA THR A 160 10.35 4.43 -18.86
C THR A 160 9.58 4.63 -17.55
N HIS A 161 10.23 5.12 -16.50
CA HIS A 161 9.62 5.36 -15.20
C HIS A 161 8.52 6.42 -15.26
N VAL A 162 8.78 7.55 -15.92
CA VAL A 162 7.82 8.65 -16.14
C VAL A 162 6.59 8.15 -16.92
N ALA A 163 6.79 7.39 -18.00
CA ALA A 163 5.70 6.77 -18.75
C ALA A 163 4.88 5.81 -17.88
N GLY A 164 5.53 4.97 -17.07
CA GLY A 164 4.85 4.09 -16.14
C GLY A 164 4.00 4.86 -15.12
N THR A 165 4.49 5.98 -14.60
CA THR A 165 3.75 6.83 -13.65
C THR A 165 2.42 7.29 -14.24
N MET A 166 2.39 7.64 -15.52
CA MET A 166 1.16 8.01 -16.20
C MET A 166 0.27 6.82 -16.57
N VAL A 167 0.81 5.78 -17.21
CA VAL A 167 0.00 4.81 -17.98
C VAL A 167 0.26 3.33 -17.70
N ALA A 168 1.09 2.96 -16.72
CA ALA A 168 1.30 1.55 -16.38
C ALA A 168 -0.03 0.85 -16.04
N LYS A 169 -0.21 -0.38 -16.53
CA LYS A 169 -1.47 -1.12 -16.39
C LYS A 169 -1.81 -1.51 -14.95
N GLY A 170 -0.80 -1.64 -14.10
CA GLY A 170 -0.91 -2.20 -12.76
C GLY A 170 -0.85 -3.72 -12.74
N VAL A 171 -0.03 -4.34 -13.61
CA VAL A 171 0.25 -5.79 -13.55
C VAL A 171 0.86 -6.12 -12.19
N TYR A 172 1.87 -5.34 -11.80
CA TYR A 172 2.19 -5.15 -10.40
C TYR A 172 1.26 -4.08 -9.85
N GLY A 173 0.25 -4.50 -9.08
CA GLY A 173 -0.85 -3.66 -8.62
C GLY A 173 -0.45 -2.28 -8.08
N PRO A 174 0.63 -2.15 -7.30
CA PRO A 174 0.98 -0.83 -6.86
C PRO A 174 1.51 0.04 -8.04
N ALA A 175 2.21 -0.49 -9.07
CA ALA A 175 2.85 0.24 -10.19
C ALA A 175 1.88 0.96 -11.11
N LYS A 176 0.58 0.72 -10.89
CA LYS A 176 -0.53 1.20 -11.68
C LYS A 176 -0.50 2.72 -11.91
N GLY A 177 -0.46 3.08 -13.18
CA GLY A 177 -0.62 4.42 -13.75
C GLY A 177 -1.80 5.18 -13.18
N MET A 178 -1.70 6.51 -13.20
CA MET A 178 -2.89 7.36 -13.00
C MET A 178 -3.98 7.03 -14.03
N ALA A 179 -3.62 7.01 -15.32
CA ALA A 179 -4.48 6.63 -16.44
C ALA A 179 -4.14 5.20 -16.91
N PHE A 180 -4.24 4.22 -16.02
CA PHE A 180 -3.77 2.85 -16.23
C PHE A 180 -4.42 2.08 -17.38
N ASN A 181 -5.57 2.49 -17.90
CA ASN A 181 -6.18 1.91 -19.11
C ASN A 181 -5.99 2.77 -20.37
N MET A 182 -5.15 3.81 -20.31
CA MET A 182 -4.79 4.57 -21.50
C MET A 182 -4.18 3.63 -22.56
N ALA A 183 -4.73 3.69 -23.77
CA ALA A 183 -4.38 2.78 -24.86
C ALA A 183 -3.13 3.21 -25.62
N VAL A 184 -2.89 4.51 -25.76
CA VAL A 184 -1.81 5.06 -26.58
C VAL A 184 -1.02 6.12 -25.82
N LEU A 185 0.30 6.03 -25.86
CA LEU A 185 1.24 7.07 -25.42
C LEU A 185 2.21 7.37 -26.56
N ASN A 186 2.32 8.63 -26.95
CA ASN A 186 3.34 9.10 -27.89
C ASN A 186 4.56 9.58 -27.10
N SER A 187 5.76 9.21 -27.52
CA SER A 187 7.01 9.48 -26.80
C SER A 187 8.03 10.11 -27.74
N TRP A 188 8.69 11.16 -27.26
CA TRP A 188 9.81 11.84 -27.90
C TRP A 188 10.98 11.99 -26.93
N ASP A 189 12.19 12.17 -27.46
CA ASP A 189 13.28 12.73 -26.67
C ASP A 189 13.14 14.26 -26.51
N PHE A 190 13.97 14.92 -25.70
CA PHE A 190 13.83 16.36 -25.43
C PHE A 190 14.60 17.28 -26.39
N ASP A 191 15.40 16.74 -27.33
CA ASP A 191 16.46 17.50 -28.02
C ASP A 191 15.91 18.55 -29.01
N ASN A 192 14.63 18.44 -29.41
CA ASN A 192 13.97 19.34 -30.35
C ASN A 192 12.49 19.61 -29.99
N ASP A 193 12.24 19.71 -28.68
CA ASP A 193 10.91 19.78 -28.09
C ASP A 193 9.97 20.84 -28.70
N VAL A 194 10.43 22.07 -28.96
CA VAL A 194 9.58 23.15 -29.50
C VAL A 194 8.97 22.76 -30.85
N SER A 195 9.77 22.19 -31.75
CA SER A 195 9.31 21.81 -33.09
C SER A 195 8.32 20.64 -33.03
N GLU A 196 8.69 19.61 -32.29
CA GLU A 196 7.91 18.38 -32.16
C GLU A 196 6.61 18.59 -31.40
N MET A 197 6.68 19.32 -30.28
CA MET A 197 5.52 19.67 -29.48
C MET A 197 4.53 20.52 -30.28
N SER A 198 5.01 21.49 -31.06
CA SER A 198 4.17 22.27 -31.98
C SER A 198 3.44 21.37 -32.98
N ALA A 199 4.18 20.46 -33.63
CA ALA A 199 3.62 19.54 -34.62
C ALA A 199 2.63 18.56 -34.00
N ALA A 200 2.93 18.02 -32.82
CA ALA A 200 2.06 17.09 -32.11
C ALA A 200 0.79 17.78 -31.61
N ALA A 201 0.90 19.00 -31.05
CA ALA A 201 -0.24 19.81 -30.63
C ALA A 201 -1.22 20.06 -31.79
N ALA A 202 -0.71 20.30 -33.01
CA ALA A 202 -1.54 20.47 -34.21
C ALA A 202 -2.38 19.22 -34.58
N THR A 203 -2.03 18.04 -34.07
CA THR A 203 -2.82 16.80 -34.24
C THR A 203 -3.91 16.62 -33.17
N GLY A 204 -4.04 17.59 -32.26
CA GLY A 204 -5.03 17.65 -31.20
C GLY A 204 -4.60 16.93 -29.92
N LEU A 205 -3.36 17.12 -29.45
CA LEU A 205 -2.99 16.70 -28.09
C LEU A 205 -3.86 17.43 -27.05
N LEU A 206 -4.14 16.75 -25.93
CA LEU A 206 -4.80 17.37 -24.78
C LEU A 206 -3.80 17.60 -23.65
N LEU A 207 -2.92 16.65 -23.39
CA LEU A 207 -1.91 16.75 -22.33
C LEU A 207 -0.57 16.19 -22.78
N SER A 208 0.50 16.79 -22.28
CA SER A 208 1.85 16.24 -22.35
C SER A 208 2.55 16.35 -20.99
N ASN A 209 3.49 15.44 -20.77
CA ASN A 209 4.43 15.51 -19.67
C ASN A 209 5.82 15.85 -20.16
N HIS A 210 6.46 16.80 -19.49
CA HIS A 210 7.84 17.20 -19.67
C HIS A 210 8.52 17.10 -18.30
N SER A 211 9.58 16.30 -18.21
CA SER A 211 10.25 15.96 -16.95
C SER A 211 11.75 16.17 -17.06
N TYR A 212 12.11 17.33 -17.60
CA TYR A 212 13.46 17.79 -17.85
C TYR A 212 13.50 19.32 -17.68
N GLY A 213 14.69 19.89 -17.59
CA GLY A 213 14.84 21.34 -17.49
C GLY A 213 16.27 21.73 -17.83
N ASP A 214 16.48 23.02 -18.03
CA ASP A 214 17.83 23.52 -18.28
C ASP A 214 18.63 23.51 -16.98
N VAL A 215 19.92 23.18 -17.10
CA VAL A 215 20.87 23.28 -15.97
C VAL A 215 21.12 24.75 -15.68
N ALA A 216 20.93 25.15 -14.42
CA ALA A 216 21.14 26.51 -13.94
C ALA A 216 21.80 26.50 -12.55
N GLY A 217 22.62 27.50 -12.29
CA GLY A 217 23.37 27.65 -11.04
C GLY A 217 24.44 26.56 -10.87
N TRP A 218 24.44 25.89 -9.72
CA TRP A 218 25.36 24.79 -9.44
C TRP A 218 24.84 23.44 -9.93
N GLU A 219 25.73 22.64 -10.52
CA GLU A 219 25.48 21.22 -10.82
C GLU A 219 26.76 20.40 -10.66
N TYR A 220 26.63 19.15 -10.20
CA TYR A 220 27.77 18.25 -10.03
C TYR A 220 27.97 17.37 -11.26
N ASN A 221 29.07 17.57 -11.98
CA ASN A 221 29.40 16.74 -13.13
C ASN A 221 30.03 15.43 -12.67
N SER A 222 29.23 14.38 -12.59
CA SER A 222 29.69 13.04 -12.20
C SER A 222 30.67 12.40 -13.19
N GLY A 223 30.64 12.79 -14.47
CA GLY A 223 31.53 12.26 -15.50
C GLY A 223 32.97 12.77 -15.37
N THR A 224 33.13 14.01 -14.89
CA THR A 224 34.45 14.62 -14.66
C THR A 224 34.83 14.71 -13.18
N GLY A 225 33.89 14.48 -12.27
CA GLY A 225 34.11 14.41 -10.83
C GLY A 225 34.24 15.77 -10.13
N HIS A 226 33.65 16.83 -10.66
CA HIS A 226 33.78 18.19 -10.11
C HIS A 226 32.46 18.97 -10.13
N TRP A 227 32.38 20.01 -9.30
CA TRP A 227 31.27 20.97 -9.32
C TRP A 227 31.44 22.00 -10.43
N GLU A 228 30.35 22.27 -11.15
CA GLU A 228 30.28 23.27 -12.22
C GLU A 228 29.28 24.37 -11.85
N TRP A 229 29.69 25.61 -12.06
CA TRP A 229 28.84 26.81 -12.00
C TRP A 229 28.46 27.22 -13.43
N TYR A 230 27.17 27.22 -13.70
CA TYR A 230 26.57 27.58 -14.99
C TYR A 230 26.17 29.06 -15.08
N GLY A 231 26.21 29.80 -13.96
CA GLY A 231 26.05 31.25 -14.00
C GLY A 231 27.22 31.95 -14.70
N LEU A 232 26.98 33.16 -15.22
CA LEU A 232 28.02 33.91 -15.91
C LEU A 232 29.17 34.31 -14.96
N PRO A 233 30.42 34.35 -15.44
CA PRO A 233 31.55 34.69 -14.58
C PRO A 233 31.42 36.06 -13.93
N GLY A 234 31.49 36.09 -12.60
CA GLY A 234 31.38 37.30 -11.77
C GLY A 234 29.99 37.56 -11.20
N ASP A 235 28.98 36.79 -11.58
CA ASP A 235 27.62 36.92 -11.06
C ASP A 235 27.45 36.13 -9.75
N THR A 236 26.62 36.65 -8.85
CA THR A 236 26.30 36.03 -7.56
C THR A 236 25.17 35.01 -7.67
N GLU A 237 24.45 35.01 -8.78
CA GLU A 237 23.28 34.18 -9.09
C GLU A 237 23.28 33.92 -10.60
N ASP A 238 22.70 32.80 -11.02
CA ASP A 238 22.54 32.49 -12.44
C ASP A 238 21.24 33.12 -12.96
N TYR A 239 21.35 33.94 -14.01
CA TYR A 239 20.21 34.62 -14.62
C TYR A 239 19.22 33.66 -15.28
N ASN A 240 19.55 32.37 -15.46
CA ASN A 240 18.63 31.37 -16.02
C ASN A 240 17.53 30.93 -15.05
N PHE A 241 17.67 31.20 -13.76
CA PHE A 241 16.58 31.01 -12.81
C PHE A 241 15.52 32.08 -12.99
N GLY A 242 14.25 31.69 -12.90
CA GLY A 242 13.09 32.56 -13.10
C GLY A 242 12.91 33.08 -14.53
N PHE A 243 13.86 32.82 -15.42
CA PHE A 243 14.06 33.54 -16.68
C PHE A 243 13.02 33.22 -17.75
N TYR A 244 12.54 34.26 -18.43
CA TYR A 244 11.62 34.15 -19.57
C TYR A 244 12.37 34.55 -20.84
N ASP A 245 12.84 33.56 -21.59
CA ASP A 245 13.62 33.72 -22.82
C ASP A 245 12.76 33.47 -24.09
N SER A 246 13.43 33.36 -25.25
CA SER A 246 12.75 33.07 -26.53
C SER A 246 12.18 31.65 -26.63
N ARG A 247 12.79 30.66 -25.95
CA ARG A 247 12.27 29.28 -25.90
C ARG A 247 11.00 29.22 -25.04
N VAL A 248 11.02 29.84 -23.86
CA VAL A 248 9.85 30.01 -22.98
C VAL A 248 8.72 30.73 -23.71
N GLN A 249 9.03 31.78 -24.47
CA GLN A 249 8.06 32.47 -25.32
C GLN A 249 7.42 31.52 -26.36
N SER A 250 8.21 30.63 -26.94
CA SER A 250 7.72 29.65 -27.91
C SER A 250 6.74 28.66 -27.27
N TRP A 251 6.95 28.25 -26.02
CA TRP A 251 6.03 27.41 -25.27
C TRP A 251 4.69 28.10 -24.99
N ASP A 252 4.72 29.37 -24.59
CA ASP A 252 3.49 30.17 -24.44
C ASP A 252 2.73 30.31 -25.78
N ASN A 253 3.45 30.48 -26.89
CA ASN A 253 2.86 30.50 -28.23
C ASN A 253 2.22 29.16 -28.61
N ILE A 254 2.85 28.03 -28.28
CA ILE A 254 2.28 26.70 -28.53
C ILE A 254 0.97 26.53 -27.76
N ALA A 255 0.98 26.81 -26.44
CA ALA A 255 -0.21 26.70 -25.60
C ALA A 255 -1.32 27.66 -26.04
N TYR A 256 -0.98 28.87 -26.47
CA TYR A 256 -1.95 29.86 -26.99
C TYR A 256 -2.61 29.40 -28.29
N ASN A 257 -1.83 28.85 -29.23
CA ASN A 257 -2.34 28.38 -30.52
C ASN A 257 -3.02 26.99 -30.43
N ALA A 258 -2.77 26.23 -29.37
CA ALA A 258 -3.43 24.95 -29.07
C ALA A 258 -4.26 25.05 -27.77
N PRO A 259 -5.43 25.71 -27.79
CA PRO A 259 -6.14 26.14 -26.57
C PRO A 259 -6.71 25.02 -25.69
N TYR A 260 -6.68 23.76 -26.16
CA TYR A 260 -7.07 22.56 -25.38
C TYR A 260 -5.88 21.76 -24.87
N TYR A 261 -4.66 22.11 -25.28
CA TYR A 261 -3.43 21.41 -24.95
C TYR A 261 -2.79 22.02 -23.70
N LEU A 262 -2.71 21.25 -22.63
CA LEU A 262 -2.00 21.62 -21.41
C LEU A 262 -0.65 20.91 -21.34
N ILE A 263 0.40 21.71 -21.37
CA ILE A 263 1.79 21.28 -21.17
C ILE A 263 2.03 21.21 -19.65
N VAL A 264 2.47 20.06 -19.15
CA VAL A 264 2.81 19.86 -17.74
C VAL A 264 4.32 19.66 -17.63
N GLU A 265 4.98 20.51 -16.83
CA GLU A 265 6.44 20.58 -16.70
C GLU A 265 6.87 20.35 -15.24
N SER A 266 8.00 19.69 -15.04
CA SER A 266 8.65 19.56 -13.74
C SER A 266 9.26 20.89 -13.28
N ALA A 267 9.15 21.22 -11.99
CA ALA A 267 9.69 22.50 -11.48
C ALA A 267 11.23 22.56 -11.45
N GLY A 268 11.92 21.41 -11.51
CA GLY A 268 13.36 21.31 -11.35
C GLY A 268 13.79 20.77 -9.98
N ASN A 269 15.02 20.25 -9.91
CA ASN A 269 15.60 19.63 -8.71
C ASN A 269 16.84 20.39 -8.19
N SER A 270 17.01 21.65 -8.61
CA SER A 270 18.25 22.41 -8.39
C SER A 270 18.54 22.64 -6.90
N ARG A 271 17.52 22.54 -6.03
CA ARG A 271 17.62 22.83 -4.60
C ARG A 271 18.57 21.93 -3.81
N SER A 272 18.87 20.75 -4.36
CA SER A 272 19.87 19.84 -3.80
C SER A 272 21.29 20.03 -4.35
N SER A 273 21.46 20.82 -5.40
CA SER A 273 22.75 21.09 -6.04
C SER A 273 23.30 22.43 -5.53
N ASN A 274 23.95 22.46 -4.36
CA ASN A 274 24.35 23.72 -3.69
C ASN A 274 25.80 24.18 -3.97
N GLY A 275 26.49 23.48 -4.86
CA GLY A 275 27.90 23.73 -5.15
C GLY A 275 28.84 23.20 -4.06
N PRO A 276 30.16 23.36 -4.26
CA PRO A 276 31.16 23.02 -3.25
C PRO A 276 31.13 24.07 -2.13
N ALA A 277 31.70 23.75 -0.96
CA ALA A 277 31.84 24.73 0.12
C ALA A 277 32.65 25.95 -0.34
N GLU A 278 32.42 27.12 0.26
CA GLU A 278 33.28 28.29 0.00
C GLU A 278 34.75 27.94 0.30
N GLY A 279 35.65 28.30 -0.60
CA GLY A 279 37.07 27.94 -0.53
C GLY A 279 37.46 26.62 -1.24
N GLU A 280 36.49 25.77 -1.62
CA GLU A 280 36.75 24.56 -2.39
C GLU A 280 36.74 24.81 -3.90
N VAL A 281 37.46 23.99 -4.66
CA VAL A 281 37.64 24.20 -6.11
C VAL A 281 36.33 24.00 -6.88
N TYR A 282 36.05 24.87 -7.85
CA TYR A 282 34.95 24.72 -8.79
C TYR A 282 35.37 25.02 -10.23
N TYR A 283 34.52 24.61 -11.17
CA TYR A 283 34.65 24.84 -12.60
C TYR A 283 33.51 25.74 -13.09
N GLY A 284 33.73 26.50 -14.15
CA GLY A 284 32.70 27.37 -14.73
C GLY A 284 33.22 28.07 -15.97
N TYR A 285 32.38 28.89 -16.60
CA TYR A 285 32.74 29.57 -17.84
C TYR A 285 34.00 30.43 -17.71
N ALA A 286 34.82 30.44 -18.76
CA ALA A 286 36.09 31.17 -18.79
C ALA A 286 35.88 32.68 -18.65
N THR A 287 34.99 33.24 -19.47
CA THR A 287 34.55 34.64 -19.44
C THR A 287 33.07 34.73 -19.84
N LYS A 288 32.42 35.89 -19.69
CA LYS A 288 31.03 36.09 -20.14
C LYS A 288 30.80 35.88 -21.66
N THR A 289 31.88 35.83 -22.45
CA THR A 289 31.84 35.66 -23.91
C THR A 289 32.54 34.38 -24.39
N ASN A 290 33.11 33.60 -23.47
CA ASN A 290 33.81 32.36 -23.77
C ASN A 290 33.19 31.22 -22.95
N PRO A 291 32.41 30.32 -23.56
CA PRO A 291 31.67 29.27 -22.88
C PRO A 291 32.53 28.05 -22.50
N ALA A 292 33.86 28.12 -22.66
CA ALA A 292 34.72 27.04 -22.20
C ALA A 292 34.65 26.91 -20.67
N ILE A 293 34.30 25.72 -20.17
CA ILE A 293 34.35 25.38 -18.75
C ILE A 293 35.81 25.15 -18.35
N ILE A 294 36.30 25.97 -17.42
CA ILE A 294 37.67 25.91 -16.89
C ILE A 294 37.65 25.83 -15.37
N ASN A 295 38.76 25.37 -14.78
CA ASN A 295 38.96 25.46 -13.35
C ASN A 295 39.02 26.94 -12.93
N LYS A 296 38.14 27.35 -12.03
CA LYS A 296 38.02 28.74 -11.54
C LYS A 296 38.74 28.97 -10.21
N GLY A 297 39.42 27.94 -9.68
CA GLY A 297 40.01 27.94 -8.36
C GLY A 297 38.96 27.78 -7.25
N PRO A 298 39.29 28.20 -6.02
CA PRO A 298 38.37 28.20 -4.88
C PRO A 298 37.08 28.99 -5.14
N ARG A 299 35.92 28.46 -4.74
CA ARG A 299 34.63 29.16 -4.72
C ARG A 299 34.76 30.44 -3.88
N PRO A 300 34.55 31.63 -4.45
CA PRO A 300 34.58 32.88 -3.69
C PRO A 300 33.32 33.02 -2.82
N PRO A 301 33.37 33.83 -1.74
CA PRO A 301 32.17 34.20 -1.01
C PRO A 301 31.23 35.02 -1.91
N GLY A 302 29.93 34.75 -1.82
CA GLY A 302 28.89 35.53 -2.50
C GLY A 302 28.28 34.92 -3.76
N ILE A 303 28.81 33.82 -4.31
CA ILE A 303 28.03 33.00 -5.25
C ILE A 303 27.00 32.23 -4.42
N SER A 304 25.71 32.44 -4.70
CA SER A 304 24.59 31.81 -4.01
C SER A 304 24.64 30.28 -4.14
N SER A 305 24.10 29.60 -3.12
CA SER A 305 23.73 28.19 -3.23
C SER A 305 22.33 28.10 -3.82
N ASN A 306 21.97 26.99 -4.44
CA ASN A 306 20.65 26.79 -5.02
C ASN A 306 19.58 26.49 -3.95
N ASP A 307 19.77 26.81 -2.68
CA ASP A 307 18.87 26.46 -1.57
C ASP A 307 17.87 27.59 -1.20
N GLY A 308 17.73 28.59 -2.08
CA GLY A 308 16.86 29.75 -1.92
C GLY A 308 15.52 29.66 -2.65
N TYR A 309 14.91 30.84 -2.83
CA TYR A 309 13.80 31.07 -3.77
C TYR A 309 14.38 31.46 -5.13
N ASP A 310 13.53 31.51 -6.16
CA ASP A 310 13.91 31.86 -7.53
C ASP A 310 14.93 30.87 -8.11
N ILE A 311 14.54 29.59 -8.17
CA ILE A 311 15.42 28.50 -8.63
C ILE A 311 14.72 27.55 -9.62
N ILE A 312 13.65 28.01 -10.27
CA ILE A 312 12.98 27.31 -11.38
C ILE A 312 13.64 27.76 -12.68
N SER A 313 14.22 26.84 -13.44
CA SER A 313 14.91 27.18 -14.69
C SER A 313 13.94 27.35 -15.87
N THR A 314 14.27 28.33 -16.72
CA THR A 314 13.79 28.51 -18.11
C THR A 314 12.34 28.06 -18.38
N THR A 315 12.09 26.94 -19.08
CA THR A 315 10.77 26.51 -19.59
C THR A 315 9.72 26.34 -18.49
N GLY A 316 10.13 26.00 -17.26
CA GLY A 316 9.27 25.96 -16.09
C GLY A 316 8.61 27.31 -15.76
N ASN A 317 9.11 28.41 -16.33
CA ASN A 317 8.62 29.78 -16.15
C ASN A 317 7.60 30.23 -17.20
N ALA A 318 7.19 29.39 -18.16
CA ALA A 318 6.13 29.75 -19.12
C ALA A 318 4.78 30.01 -18.39
N LYS A 319 3.99 30.98 -18.87
CA LYS A 319 2.72 31.37 -18.21
C LYS A 319 1.64 30.32 -18.39
N ASN A 320 1.57 29.73 -19.58
CA ASN A 320 0.43 28.93 -20.03
C ASN A 320 0.56 27.44 -19.73
N ILE A 321 1.69 27.00 -19.18
CA ILE A 321 1.92 25.62 -18.76
C ILE A 321 1.51 25.40 -17.31
N LEU A 322 1.51 24.15 -16.86
CA LEU A 322 1.36 23.79 -15.46
C LEU A 322 2.69 23.22 -14.94
N THR A 323 3.38 23.99 -14.10
CA THR A 323 4.67 23.63 -13.50
C THR A 323 4.44 22.92 -12.16
N VAL A 324 5.09 21.78 -11.94
CA VAL A 324 4.82 20.87 -10.82
C VAL A 324 6.03 20.70 -9.91
N GLY A 325 5.92 21.15 -8.66
CA GLY A 325 6.87 20.85 -7.60
C GLY A 325 6.62 19.49 -6.94
N ALA A 326 7.57 19.04 -6.11
CA ALA A 326 7.52 17.73 -5.47
C ALA A 326 7.28 17.84 -3.96
N VAL A 327 6.39 16.98 -3.46
CA VAL A 327 6.19 16.72 -2.03
C VAL A 327 6.42 15.24 -1.72
N GLY A 328 6.62 14.95 -0.44
CA GLY A 328 6.66 13.58 0.06
C GLY A 328 5.30 12.87 -0.05
N PRO A 329 5.29 11.52 -0.02
CA PRO A 329 4.08 10.73 -0.23
C PRO A 329 3.04 10.89 0.88
N LEU A 330 1.76 10.93 0.49
CA LEU A 330 0.59 11.03 1.35
C LEU A 330 -0.47 9.96 0.98
N PRO A 331 -0.31 8.67 1.36
CA PRO A 331 -1.15 7.54 0.96
C PRO A 331 -2.60 7.58 1.45
N ASN A 332 -2.96 8.55 2.29
CA ASN A 332 -4.32 8.77 2.76
C ASN A 332 -4.84 10.15 2.29
N GLY A 333 -4.13 10.79 1.37
CA GLY A 333 -4.26 12.21 1.07
C GLY A 333 -3.73 13.11 2.20
N PRO A 334 -3.75 14.43 1.99
CA PRO A 334 -3.50 15.42 3.03
C PRO A 334 -4.72 15.55 3.98
N LEU A 335 -4.49 15.65 5.30
CA LEU A 335 -5.55 15.94 6.27
C LEU A 335 -5.49 17.40 6.72
N ASN A 336 -4.27 17.90 6.95
CA ASN A 336 -3.98 19.28 7.29
C ASN A 336 -2.85 19.82 6.41
N ARG A 337 -2.76 21.15 6.32
CA ARG A 337 -1.73 21.85 5.53
C ARG A 337 -0.30 21.50 5.94
N SER A 338 -0.09 21.19 7.23
CA SER A 338 1.20 20.78 7.79
C SER A 338 1.65 19.37 7.39
N ASP A 339 0.75 18.54 6.85
CA ASP A 339 1.09 17.19 6.39
C ASP A 339 1.84 17.23 5.05
N VAL A 340 1.64 18.28 4.27
CA VAL A 340 2.25 18.46 2.95
C VAL A 340 3.66 19.01 3.15
N ALA A 341 4.66 18.13 3.10
CA ALA A 341 6.06 18.50 3.20
C ALA A 341 6.69 18.56 1.81
N VAL A 342 7.18 19.74 1.42
CA VAL A 342 7.96 19.92 0.19
C VAL A 342 9.23 19.04 0.24
N SER A 343 9.54 18.39 -0.87
CA SER A 343 10.75 17.59 -0.98
C SER A 343 11.99 18.48 -1.03
N TYR A 344 13.07 18.04 -0.38
CA TYR A 344 14.29 18.84 -0.18
C TYR A 344 14.97 19.31 -1.48
N PHE A 345 14.72 18.63 -2.60
CA PHE A 345 15.28 18.94 -3.91
C PHE A 345 14.38 19.85 -4.76
N SER A 346 13.09 19.99 -4.43
CA SER A 346 12.13 20.69 -5.31
C SER A 346 12.50 22.17 -5.46
N SER A 347 12.64 22.64 -6.70
CA SER A 347 12.84 24.06 -6.99
C SER A 347 11.62 24.90 -6.60
N TRP A 348 11.88 26.13 -6.15
CA TRP A 348 10.89 27.12 -5.71
C TRP A 348 10.90 28.33 -6.63
N GLY A 349 9.75 28.96 -6.82
CA GLY A 349 9.68 30.27 -7.47
C GLY A 349 10.15 31.38 -6.53
N PRO A 350 9.82 32.65 -6.81
CA PRO A 350 9.02 33.13 -7.94
C PRO A 350 9.72 32.93 -9.30
N THR A 351 9.03 33.29 -10.39
CA THR A 351 9.73 33.66 -11.63
C THR A 351 10.42 35.02 -11.50
N ASP A 352 11.27 35.39 -12.44
CA ASP A 352 11.98 36.68 -12.46
C ASP A 352 11.02 37.87 -12.46
N ASP A 353 9.89 37.76 -13.15
CA ASP A 353 8.85 38.78 -13.17
C ASP A 353 7.88 38.70 -11.97
N GLY A 354 8.12 37.76 -11.07
CA GLY A 354 7.44 37.57 -9.79
C GLY A 354 6.08 36.87 -9.87
N ARG A 355 5.91 35.96 -10.84
CA ARG A 355 4.73 35.08 -10.91
C ARG A 355 4.86 33.90 -9.96
N ILE A 356 3.72 33.33 -9.58
CA ILE A 356 3.63 32.14 -8.75
C ILE A 356 4.10 30.92 -9.56
N LYS A 357 5.23 30.33 -9.15
CA LYS A 357 5.70 29.02 -9.59
C LYS A 357 6.29 28.25 -8.39
N PRO A 358 6.22 26.90 -8.35
CA PRO A 358 5.44 26.05 -9.26
C PRO A 358 3.94 26.41 -9.20
N ASP A 359 3.13 25.96 -10.16
CA ASP A 359 1.68 26.19 -10.10
C ASP A 359 1.03 25.28 -9.04
N LEU A 360 1.51 24.05 -8.95
CA LEU A 360 1.03 23.01 -8.03
C LEU A 360 2.19 22.15 -7.54
N VAL A 361 1.93 21.34 -6.51
CA VAL A 361 2.79 20.23 -6.12
C VAL A 361 2.08 18.89 -6.21
N ALA A 362 2.87 17.82 -6.32
CA ALA A 362 2.40 16.44 -6.27
C ALA A 362 3.47 15.50 -5.71
N ASP A 363 3.12 14.23 -5.53
CA ASP A 363 4.05 13.22 -5.02
C ASP A 363 5.21 13.01 -6.00
N GLY A 364 6.41 13.41 -5.58
CA GLY A 364 7.63 13.28 -6.37
C GLY A 364 8.73 12.53 -5.62
N GLU A 365 8.46 12.02 -4.43
CA GLU A 365 9.48 11.39 -3.59
C GLU A 365 9.21 9.90 -3.45
N ASN A 366 10.21 9.10 -3.83
CA ASN A 366 10.17 7.66 -3.73
C ASN A 366 8.99 7.05 -4.52
N VAL A 367 8.74 7.58 -5.71
CA VAL A 367 7.72 7.03 -6.63
C VAL A 367 8.32 5.79 -7.28
N LEU A 368 7.66 4.63 -7.14
CA LEU A 368 8.04 3.41 -7.89
C LEU A 368 7.23 3.32 -9.18
N SER A 369 7.91 2.91 -10.24
CA SER A 369 7.34 2.73 -11.56
C SER A 369 8.19 1.73 -12.35
N THR A 370 7.92 1.63 -13.64
CA THR A 370 8.59 0.74 -14.59
C THR A 370 10.06 1.08 -14.79
N GLY A 371 10.91 0.06 -14.87
CA GLY A 371 12.35 0.16 -15.15
C GLY A 371 12.79 -0.63 -16.38
N VAL A 372 14.09 -0.57 -16.72
CA VAL A 372 14.60 -1.15 -17.98
C VAL A 372 15.47 -2.39 -17.81
N SER A 373 15.80 -2.81 -16.59
CA SER A 373 16.71 -3.95 -16.36
C SER A 373 16.12 -5.30 -16.78
N SER A 374 14.79 -5.43 -16.87
CA SER A 374 14.09 -6.56 -17.47
C SER A 374 12.63 -6.20 -17.82
N PRO A 375 11.88 -7.03 -18.57
CA PRO A 375 10.45 -6.79 -18.80
C PRO A 375 9.59 -6.69 -17.53
N ASN A 376 10.10 -7.16 -16.38
CA ASN A 376 9.43 -7.16 -15.08
C ASN A 376 10.14 -6.25 -14.06
N SER A 377 11.07 -5.38 -14.48
CA SER A 377 11.85 -4.58 -13.53
C SER A 377 11.10 -3.32 -13.11
N TYR A 378 11.07 -3.06 -11.81
CA TYR A 378 10.56 -1.83 -11.25
C TYR A 378 11.69 -1.12 -10.49
N LEU A 379 11.74 0.20 -10.54
CA LEU A 379 12.66 1.00 -9.73
C LEU A 379 11.95 2.20 -9.11
N THR A 380 12.49 2.69 -8.00
CA THR A 380 11.99 3.87 -7.30
C THR A 380 12.88 5.06 -7.61
N LEU A 381 12.29 6.15 -8.07
CA LEU A 381 12.95 7.42 -8.32
C LEU A 381 12.31 8.55 -7.51
N SER A 382 13.10 9.59 -7.26
CA SER A 382 12.67 10.82 -6.61
C SER A 382 13.07 12.02 -7.48
N GLY A 383 12.16 12.96 -7.64
CA GLY A 383 12.34 14.16 -8.45
C GLY A 383 11.01 14.83 -8.76
N THR A 384 11.04 16.11 -9.10
CA THR A 384 9.89 16.79 -9.74
C THR A 384 9.50 16.11 -11.06
N SER A 385 10.45 15.41 -11.70
CA SER A 385 10.24 14.47 -12.81
C SER A 385 9.28 13.31 -12.51
N MET A 386 9.04 12.97 -11.24
CA MET A 386 8.05 11.97 -10.84
C MET A 386 6.71 12.61 -10.44
N ALA A 387 6.74 13.86 -9.95
CA ALA A 387 5.55 14.64 -9.62
C ALA A 387 4.78 15.10 -10.87
N ALA A 388 5.48 15.57 -11.90
CA ALA A 388 4.87 15.99 -13.18
C ALA A 388 4.02 14.88 -13.85
N PRO A 389 4.49 13.62 -14.01
CA PRO A 389 3.67 12.57 -14.62
C PRO A 389 2.54 12.10 -13.69
N ASN A 390 2.72 12.23 -12.37
CA ASN A 390 1.63 12.01 -11.41
C ASN A 390 0.49 13.01 -11.64
N VAL A 391 0.79 14.30 -11.85
CA VAL A 391 -0.22 15.30 -12.22
C VAL A 391 -0.78 15.04 -13.61
N THR A 392 0.07 14.85 -14.62
CA THR A 392 -0.34 14.72 -16.03
C THR A 392 -1.35 13.59 -16.23
N GLY A 393 -1.04 12.39 -15.73
CA GLY A 393 -1.95 11.26 -15.85
C GLY A 393 -3.25 11.44 -15.06
N SER A 394 -3.21 12.18 -13.94
CA SER A 394 -4.39 12.50 -13.14
C SER A 394 -5.31 13.49 -13.84
N LEU A 395 -4.75 14.57 -14.39
CA LEU A 395 -5.50 15.59 -15.12
C LEU A 395 -6.13 15.05 -16.42
N LEU A 396 -5.52 14.04 -17.04
CA LEU A 396 -6.14 13.33 -18.16
C LEU A 396 -7.46 12.65 -17.75
N LEU A 397 -7.57 12.14 -16.53
CA LEU A 397 -8.83 11.60 -16.00
C LEU A 397 -9.87 12.69 -15.78
N LEU A 398 -9.48 13.91 -15.37
CA LEU A 398 -10.45 15.03 -15.31
C LEU A 398 -10.98 15.38 -16.70
N GLN A 399 -10.14 15.34 -17.75
CA GLN A 399 -10.61 15.49 -19.12
C GLN A 399 -11.53 14.35 -19.54
N GLU A 400 -11.23 13.10 -19.15
CA GLU A 400 -12.13 11.95 -19.35
C GLU A 400 -13.52 12.23 -18.78
N TYR A 401 -13.57 12.66 -17.52
CA TYR A 401 -14.82 12.88 -16.80
C TYR A 401 -15.59 14.08 -17.33
N TYR A 402 -14.90 15.19 -17.60
CA TYR A 402 -15.52 16.37 -18.16
C TYR A 402 -16.13 16.06 -19.53
N ALA A 403 -15.43 15.33 -20.40
CA ALA A 403 -15.97 14.91 -21.69
C ALA A 403 -17.19 13.99 -21.54
N GLN A 404 -17.18 13.05 -20.58
CA GLN A 404 -18.35 12.21 -20.29
C GLN A 404 -19.57 13.03 -19.84
N LYS A 405 -19.36 14.13 -19.10
CA LYS A 405 -20.44 15.02 -18.62
C LYS A 405 -20.91 16.04 -19.65
N ASN A 406 -20.04 16.41 -20.60
CA ASN A 406 -20.27 17.51 -21.53
C ASN A 406 -20.34 17.03 -22.99
N ASN A 407 -20.99 15.89 -23.24
CA ASN A 407 -21.24 15.35 -24.59
C ASN A 407 -19.97 15.24 -25.47
N GLY A 408 -18.85 14.84 -24.88
CA GLY A 408 -17.57 14.67 -25.55
C GLY A 408 -16.74 15.95 -25.72
N ALA A 409 -17.20 17.10 -25.18
CA ALA A 409 -16.43 18.33 -25.19
C ALA A 409 -15.27 18.29 -24.19
N TYR A 410 -14.13 18.88 -24.53
CA TYR A 410 -12.97 18.98 -23.64
C TYR A 410 -12.91 20.34 -22.95
N MET A 411 -12.28 20.38 -21.78
CA MET A 411 -11.87 21.63 -21.14
C MET A 411 -10.77 22.31 -21.95
N LEU A 412 -10.80 23.65 -22.04
CA LEU A 412 -9.62 24.42 -22.44
C LEU A 412 -8.46 24.13 -21.48
N SER A 413 -7.22 24.32 -21.93
CA SER A 413 -6.04 24.15 -21.09
C SER A 413 -6.08 25.05 -19.86
N ALA A 414 -6.51 26.32 -20.03
CA ALA A 414 -6.76 27.24 -18.92
C ALA A 414 -7.89 26.79 -17.98
N THR A 415 -8.92 26.09 -18.47
CA THR A 415 -9.97 25.53 -17.59
C THR A 415 -9.42 24.38 -16.76
N LEU A 416 -8.66 23.46 -17.36
CA LEU A 416 -8.06 22.33 -16.65
C LEU A 416 -7.00 22.80 -15.63
N LYS A 417 -6.10 23.71 -16.03
CA LYS A 417 -5.10 24.35 -15.16
C LYS A 417 -5.80 25.10 -14.02
N GLY A 418 -6.74 25.98 -14.36
CA GLY A 418 -7.51 26.77 -13.39
C GLY A 418 -8.29 25.90 -12.42
N LEU A 419 -8.91 24.80 -12.87
CA LEU A 419 -9.66 23.88 -12.00
C LEU A 419 -8.72 23.16 -11.03
N ALA A 420 -7.57 22.70 -11.52
CA ALA A 420 -6.56 22.04 -10.70
C ALA A 420 -6.02 22.98 -9.61
N CYS A 421 -5.68 24.24 -9.97
CA CYS A 421 -5.24 25.26 -9.00
C CYS A 421 -6.35 25.71 -8.05
N HIS A 422 -7.58 25.93 -8.55
CA HIS A 422 -8.71 26.39 -7.74
C HIS A 422 -9.08 25.39 -6.64
N THR A 423 -8.96 24.10 -6.93
CA THR A 423 -9.38 23.03 -6.02
C THR A 423 -8.23 22.41 -5.25
N ALA A 424 -6.99 22.87 -5.47
CA ALA A 424 -5.80 22.39 -4.80
C ALA A 424 -5.95 22.46 -3.28
N PHE A 425 -5.34 21.49 -2.61
CA PHE A 425 -5.25 21.48 -1.16
C PHE A 425 -4.14 22.42 -0.71
N ASP A 426 -4.52 23.51 -0.04
CA ASP A 426 -3.61 24.52 0.49
C ASP A 426 -2.51 23.90 1.38
N ALA A 427 -1.27 24.31 1.17
CA ALA A 427 -0.07 23.82 1.85
C ALA A 427 0.83 24.99 2.22
N GLY A 428 1.68 24.85 3.23
CA GLY A 428 2.60 25.94 3.60
C GLY A 428 1.91 27.13 4.28
N ASN A 429 1.98 28.32 3.71
CA ASN A 429 1.27 29.51 4.20
C ASN A 429 -0.21 29.47 3.78
N VAL A 430 -1.09 30.26 4.40
CA VAL A 430 -2.50 30.30 3.97
C VAL A 430 -2.58 31.03 2.64
N GLY A 431 -3.15 30.36 1.63
CA GLY A 431 -3.20 30.89 0.26
C GLY A 431 -1.94 30.54 -0.52
N PRO A 432 -1.82 31.00 -1.78
CA PRO A 432 -0.71 30.60 -2.63
C PRO A 432 0.64 31.05 -2.08
N ASP A 433 1.70 30.30 -2.37
CA ASP A 433 3.08 30.66 -2.06
C ASP A 433 4.07 30.18 -3.15
N TYR A 434 5.33 30.61 -3.07
CA TYR A 434 6.36 30.25 -4.06
C TYR A 434 7.00 28.87 -3.85
N ILE A 435 6.56 28.11 -2.84
CA ILE A 435 7.05 26.75 -2.54
C ILE A 435 6.07 25.72 -3.09
N TYR A 436 4.80 25.88 -2.76
CA TYR A 436 3.72 24.94 -3.06
C TYR A 436 2.81 25.41 -4.21
N GLY A 437 2.99 26.64 -4.69
CA GLY A 437 2.12 27.24 -5.68
C GLY A 437 0.73 27.49 -5.11
N TRP A 438 -0.29 27.04 -5.82
CA TRP A 438 -1.68 27.00 -5.33
C TRP A 438 -1.95 25.82 -4.39
N GLY A 439 -0.99 24.91 -4.20
CA GLY A 439 -1.08 23.79 -3.27
C GLY A 439 -0.93 22.42 -3.94
N LEU A 440 -1.29 21.39 -3.19
CA LEU A 440 -1.24 19.98 -3.63
C LEU A 440 -2.46 19.66 -4.52
N LEU A 441 -2.25 19.05 -5.69
CA LEU A 441 -3.35 18.63 -6.57
C LEU A 441 -4.40 17.82 -5.80
N ASN A 442 -5.67 18.17 -5.95
CA ASN A 442 -6.79 17.50 -5.29
C ASN A 442 -7.86 17.05 -6.30
N MET A 443 -7.66 15.87 -6.85
CA MET A 443 -8.55 15.26 -7.84
C MET A 443 -9.97 15.01 -7.32
N ARG A 444 -10.13 14.79 -6.01
CA ARG A 444 -11.45 14.59 -5.40
C ARG A 444 -12.28 15.86 -5.51
N THR A 445 -11.74 16.98 -5.05
CA THR A 445 -12.43 18.27 -5.09
C THR A 445 -12.62 18.75 -6.53
N ALA A 446 -11.61 18.57 -7.41
CA ALA A 446 -11.71 18.89 -8.84
C ALA A 446 -12.85 18.12 -9.54
N ALA A 447 -12.90 16.79 -9.36
CA ALA A 447 -13.95 15.97 -9.98
C ALA A 447 -15.33 16.23 -9.35
N GLN A 448 -15.40 16.52 -8.05
CA GLN A 448 -16.64 16.93 -7.41
C GLN A 448 -17.14 18.27 -7.97
N ALA A 449 -16.26 19.24 -8.19
CA ALA A 449 -16.62 20.50 -8.84
C ALA A 449 -17.12 20.31 -10.28
N ILE A 450 -16.63 19.32 -11.03
CA ILE A 450 -17.21 18.96 -12.35
C ILE A 450 -18.61 18.36 -12.18
N THR A 451 -18.81 17.52 -11.16
CA THR A 451 -20.11 16.87 -10.86
C THR A 451 -21.17 17.90 -10.49
N ASP A 452 -20.78 18.89 -9.70
CA ASP A 452 -21.66 19.91 -9.13
C ASP A 452 -21.88 21.12 -10.05
N ASN A 453 -21.24 21.13 -11.23
CA ASN A 453 -21.23 22.27 -12.13
C ASN A 453 -22.65 22.69 -12.55
N GLY A 454 -22.97 23.97 -12.36
CA GLY A 454 -24.28 24.56 -12.64
C GLY A 454 -25.26 24.51 -11.46
N ALA A 455 -24.87 23.90 -10.34
CA ALA A 455 -25.67 23.85 -9.11
C ALA A 455 -24.87 24.30 -7.88
N LYS A 456 -23.89 23.50 -7.44
CA LYS A 456 -23.07 23.78 -6.22
C LYS A 456 -21.66 24.26 -6.53
N SER A 457 -21.28 24.20 -7.80
CA SER A 457 -20.09 24.83 -8.35
C SER A 457 -20.44 25.49 -9.70
N LEU A 458 -19.55 26.35 -10.17
CA LEU A 458 -19.60 26.93 -11.50
C LEU A 458 -18.27 26.69 -12.18
N ILE A 459 -18.26 26.09 -13.36
CA ILE A 459 -17.12 25.97 -14.26
C ILE A 459 -17.62 26.45 -15.62
N SER A 460 -17.23 27.66 -16.01
CA SER A 460 -17.70 28.29 -17.24
C SER A 460 -16.55 28.87 -18.06
N GLN A 461 -16.60 28.67 -19.37
CA GLN A 461 -15.66 29.24 -20.33
C GLN A 461 -16.30 30.46 -20.99
N ASN A 462 -15.63 31.60 -20.92
CA ASN A 462 -16.14 32.90 -21.33
C ASN A 462 -15.13 33.63 -22.23
N THR A 463 -15.61 34.62 -22.97
CA THR A 463 -14.75 35.57 -23.70
C THR A 463 -15.04 36.98 -23.20
N LEU A 464 -14.00 37.77 -22.97
CA LEU A 464 -14.07 39.18 -22.64
C LEU A 464 -13.60 39.99 -23.86
N ALA A 465 -14.45 40.87 -24.40
CA ALA A 465 -14.08 41.78 -25.47
C ALA A 465 -13.40 43.04 -24.92
N GLN A 466 -12.67 43.76 -25.77
CA GLN A 466 -12.05 45.04 -25.41
C GLN A 466 -13.08 46.03 -24.82
N GLY A 467 -12.77 46.59 -23.65
CA GLY A 467 -13.60 47.50 -22.86
C GLY A 467 -14.74 46.82 -22.11
N GLN A 468 -14.90 45.49 -22.18
CA GLN A 468 -16.01 44.78 -21.56
C GLN A 468 -15.75 44.48 -20.08
N SER A 469 -16.82 44.48 -19.29
CA SER A 469 -16.90 43.82 -17.99
C SER A 469 -18.09 42.85 -17.98
N LYS A 470 -17.96 41.72 -17.28
CA LYS A 470 -19.00 40.70 -17.11
C LYS A 470 -19.27 40.46 -15.64
N THR A 471 -20.55 40.29 -15.29
CA THR A 471 -20.98 40.02 -13.91
C THR A 471 -21.73 38.69 -13.79
N PHE A 472 -21.55 38.03 -12.65
CA PHE A 472 -22.20 36.78 -12.29
C PHE A 472 -22.67 36.85 -10.84
N GLN A 473 -23.85 36.31 -10.54
CA GLN A 473 -24.35 36.22 -9.18
C GLN A 473 -24.27 34.79 -8.68
N VAL A 474 -23.77 34.62 -7.46
CA VAL A 474 -23.70 33.33 -6.77
C VAL A 474 -24.16 33.49 -5.34
N THR A 475 -24.89 32.50 -4.81
CA THR A 475 -25.32 32.48 -3.42
C THR A 475 -24.44 31.52 -2.64
N ALA A 476 -23.83 31.99 -1.56
CA ALA A 476 -22.95 31.17 -0.73
C ALA A 476 -23.76 30.04 -0.06
N SER A 477 -23.24 28.83 -0.11
CA SER A 477 -23.92 27.63 0.43
C SER A 477 -23.75 27.44 1.93
N GLY A 478 -22.68 27.99 2.52
CA GLY A 478 -22.24 27.61 3.86
C GLY A 478 -21.50 26.27 3.93
N VAL A 479 -21.44 25.51 2.84
CA VAL A 479 -20.65 24.27 2.75
C VAL A 479 -19.23 24.61 2.28
N GLY A 480 -18.39 25.01 3.25
CA GLY A 480 -17.02 25.45 3.00
C GLY A 480 -16.90 26.92 2.55
N PRO A 481 -15.68 27.37 2.26
CA PRO A 481 -15.37 28.73 1.84
C PRO A 481 -15.95 29.05 0.45
N LEU A 482 -16.32 30.31 0.21
CA LEU A 482 -16.61 30.79 -1.15
C LEU A 482 -15.28 31.11 -1.82
N ALA A 483 -14.89 30.31 -2.81
CA ALA A 483 -13.73 30.55 -3.64
C ALA A 483 -14.17 30.84 -5.07
N VAL A 484 -13.56 31.83 -5.71
CA VAL A 484 -13.82 32.19 -7.11
C VAL A 484 -12.50 32.46 -7.80
N SER A 485 -12.22 31.74 -8.89
CA SER A 485 -11.01 31.92 -9.70
C SER A 485 -11.32 32.25 -11.14
N ILE A 486 -10.48 33.07 -11.76
CA ILE A 486 -10.34 33.16 -13.21
C ILE A 486 -8.99 32.60 -13.65
N SER A 487 -8.94 31.99 -14.83
CA SER A 487 -7.70 31.53 -15.47
C SER A 487 -7.79 31.67 -16.99
N TRP A 488 -6.70 32.10 -17.63
CA TRP A 488 -6.66 32.27 -19.08
C TRP A 488 -5.31 31.87 -19.68
N THR A 489 -5.35 31.45 -20.95
CA THR A 489 -4.16 31.25 -21.78
C THR A 489 -3.76 32.61 -22.34
N ASP A 490 -2.71 33.21 -21.79
CA ASP A 490 -2.26 34.56 -22.09
C ASP A 490 -1.40 34.58 -23.38
N PRO A 491 -1.46 35.61 -24.23
CA PRO A 491 -0.53 35.76 -25.34
C PRO A 491 0.92 35.77 -24.85
N ALA A 492 1.87 35.30 -25.67
CA ALA A 492 3.27 35.24 -25.25
C ALA A 492 3.85 36.62 -24.91
N GLY A 493 4.55 36.71 -23.77
CA GLY A 493 5.21 37.94 -23.31
C GLY A 493 6.48 38.26 -24.09
N THR A 494 7.08 39.42 -23.81
CA THR A 494 8.37 39.82 -24.40
C THR A 494 9.54 39.18 -23.63
N PRO A 495 10.47 38.47 -24.32
CA PRO A 495 11.66 37.89 -23.70
C PRO A 495 12.48 38.92 -22.94
N THR A 496 13.02 38.51 -21.80
CA THR A 496 14.03 39.30 -21.08
C THR A 496 15.35 39.24 -21.85
N THR A 497 16.12 40.33 -21.86
CA THR A 497 17.48 40.33 -22.40
C THR A 497 18.37 39.39 -21.59
N GLU A 498 19.17 38.54 -22.26
CA GLU A 498 20.10 37.60 -21.61
C GLU A 498 21.05 38.30 -20.61
N GLY A 499 21.32 37.63 -19.49
CA GLY A 499 22.21 38.12 -18.44
C GLY A 499 21.56 39.13 -17.48
N VAL A 500 20.29 39.49 -17.65
CA VAL A 500 19.54 40.29 -16.67
C VAL A 500 18.99 39.36 -15.60
N ILE A 501 19.41 39.56 -14.36
CA ILE A 501 18.96 38.82 -13.17
C ILE A 501 17.74 39.54 -12.56
N ASN A 502 16.73 38.79 -12.10
CA ASN A 502 15.63 39.29 -11.28
C ASN A 502 14.79 40.41 -11.95
N SER A 503 14.51 40.29 -13.24
CA SER A 503 13.75 41.32 -13.99
C SER A 503 12.27 41.36 -13.62
N ARG A 504 11.86 42.31 -12.76
CA ARG A 504 10.46 42.50 -12.32
C ARG A 504 9.51 43.10 -13.39
N VAL A 505 9.89 43.10 -14.67
CA VAL A 505 9.02 43.54 -15.78
C VAL A 505 8.00 42.44 -16.07
N PRO A 506 6.68 42.68 -15.85
CA PRO A 506 5.67 41.65 -16.01
C PRO A 506 5.70 40.99 -17.40
N LYS A 507 5.58 39.66 -17.43
CA LYS A 507 5.40 38.91 -18.69
C LYS A 507 3.94 38.76 -19.07
N LEU A 508 3.01 39.08 -18.18
CA LEU A 508 1.57 39.14 -18.46
C LEU A 508 1.27 40.17 -19.55
N VAL A 509 0.45 39.80 -20.54
CA VAL A 509 0.08 40.65 -21.68
C VAL A 509 -1.35 41.14 -21.54
N ASN A 510 -2.31 40.22 -21.38
CA ASN A 510 -3.70 40.57 -21.16
C ASN A 510 -3.99 40.48 -19.65
N ASP A 511 -4.07 41.65 -19.01
CA ASP A 511 -4.34 41.80 -17.58
C ASP A 511 -5.86 41.75 -17.32
N LEU A 512 -6.35 40.57 -16.91
CA LEU A 512 -7.74 40.38 -16.49
C LEU A 512 -7.84 40.49 -14.97
N ASP A 513 -8.93 41.11 -14.51
CA ASP A 513 -9.20 41.31 -13.08
C ASP A 513 -10.50 40.63 -12.65
N ILE A 514 -10.49 39.94 -11.51
CA ILE A 514 -11.68 39.51 -10.79
C ILE A 514 -11.91 40.32 -9.51
N ARG A 515 -13.16 40.68 -9.23
CA ARG A 515 -13.61 41.17 -7.93
C ARG A 515 -14.86 40.43 -7.50
N VAL A 516 -15.02 40.18 -6.21
CA VAL A 516 -16.26 39.64 -5.63
C VAL A 516 -16.81 40.65 -4.64
N SER A 517 -18.10 40.98 -4.71
CA SER A 517 -18.73 41.92 -3.77
C SER A 517 -19.97 41.33 -3.12
N ASP A 518 -20.13 41.58 -1.82
CA ASP A 518 -21.34 41.22 -1.06
C ASP A 518 -22.36 42.38 -0.98
N GLY A 519 -22.13 43.45 -1.75
CA GLY A 519 -22.90 44.70 -1.75
C GLY A 519 -22.35 45.79 -0.83
N VAL A 520 -21.48 45.44 0.14
CA VAL A 520 -20.86 46.37 1.10
C VAL A 520 -19.34 46.33 1.00
N THR A 521 -18.78 45.13 1.01
CA THR A 521 -17.35 44.85 0.89
C THR A 521 -17.06 44.36 -0.52
N THR A 522 -15.93 44.80 -1.09
CA THR A 522 -15.36 44.23 -2.32
C THR A 522 -14.08 43.50 -1.96
N TYR A 523 -14.01 42.23 -2.34
CA TYR A 523 -12.89 41.33 -2.10
C TYR A 523 -12.01 41.25 -3.35
N SER A 524 -10.70 41.40 -3.14
CA SER A 524 -9.67 41.35 -4.18
C SER A 524 -8.96 39.99 -4.19
N PRO A 525 -8.33 39.60 -5.31
CA PRO A 525 -7.63 38.34 -5.42
C PRO A 525 -6.32 38.32 -4.62
N TYR A 526 -5.76 37.12 -4.43
CA TYR A 526 -4.45 36.94 -3.82
C TYR A 526 -3.32 37.55 -4.66
N VAL A 527 -2.32 38.11 -3.96
CA VAL A 527 -1.05 38.62 -4.50
C VAL A 527 0.10 38.24 -3.57
N LEU A 528 1.27 37.96 -4.15
CA LEU A 528 2.53 37.73 -3.43
C LEU A 528 3.54 38.85 -3.70
N ASP A 529 4.47 39.03 -2.74
CA ASP A 529 5.59 39.95 -2.89
C ASP A 529 6.86 39.19 -3.32
N PRO A 530 7.32 39.33 -4.58
CA PRO A 530 8.54 38.65 -5.05
C PRO A 530 9.81 39.14 -4.37
N ASN A 531 9.80 40.32 -3.73
CA ASN A 531 10.97 40.85 -3.01
C ASN A 531 11.04 40.31 -1.59
N ASN A 532 9.95 39.72 -1.09
CA ASN A 532 9.86 39.04 0.19
C ASN A 532 9.20 37.66 -0.01
N PRO A 533 9.84 36.73 -0.74
CA PRO A 533 9.18 35.53 -1.25
C PRO A 533 8.71 34.53 -0.17
N SER A 534 9.16 34.68 1.07
CA SER A 534 8.67 33.88 2.21
C SER A 534 7.43 34.47 2.91
N ALA A 535 7.05 35.70 2.58
CA ALA A 535 5.89 36.35 3.18
C ALA A 535 4.58 35.65 2.77
N ALA A 536 3.60 35.66 3.68
CA ALA A 536 2.28 35.12 3.38
C ALA A 536 1.58 35.95 2.29
N ALA A 537 0.71 35.31 1.52
CA ALA A 537 -0.13 35.99 0.53
C ALA A 537 -0.97 37.09 1.17
N THR A 538 -1.11 38.20 0.44
CA THR A 538 -2.05 39.28 0.76
C THR A 538 -3.09 39.39 -0.36
N THR A 539 -3.99 40.35 -0.29
CA THR A 539 -4.99 40.58 -1.35
C THR A 539 -4.78 41.93 -2.01
N GLY A 540 -4.92 42.00 -3.33
CA GLY A 540 -4.70 43.23 -4.11
C GLY A 540 -4.96 43.03 -5.60
N ASP A 541 -4.55 43.99 -6.40
CA ASP A 541 -4.56 43.86 -7.86
C ASP A 541 -3.38 42.97 -8.29
N ASN A 542 -3.66 41.79 -8.86
CA ASN A 542 -2.62 40.94 -9.42
C ASN A 542 -2.30 41.41 -10.84
N ILE A 543 -1.05 41.80 -11.08
CA ILE A 543 -0.60 42.34 -12.38
C ILE A 543 0.33 41.37 -13.13
N ARG A 544 0.44 40.12 -12.65
CA ARG A 544 1.53 39.20 -13.03
C ARG A 544 1.01 37.83 -13.44
N ASP A 545 0.10 37.27 -12.65
CA ASP A 545 -0.36 35.89 -12.85
C ASP A 545 -1.54 35.84 -13.82
N ASN A 546 -1.58 34.79 -14.65
CA ASN A 546 -2.74 34.46 -15.50
C ASN A 546 -3.77 33.56 -14.80
N ILE A 547 -3.72 33.55 -13.46
CA ILE A 547 -4.70 32.95 -12.56
C ILE A 547 -4.90 33.92 -11.40
N GLU A 548 -6.14 34.31 -11.17
CA GLU A 548 -6.52 35.07 -9.98
C GLU A 548 -7.53 34.27 -9.17
N GLN A 549 -7.44 34.32 -7.84
CA GLN A 549 -8.41 33.72 -6.93
C GLN A 549 -8.81 34.70 -5.83
N VAL A 550 -10.11 34.87 -5.65
CA VAL A 550 -10.73 35.50 -4.47
C VAL A 550 -11.23 34.39 -3.55
N TYR A 551 -10.77 34.39 -2.31
CA TYR A 551 -11.13 33.38 -1.31
C TYR A 551 -11.76 34.05 -0.09
N ILE A 552 -13.01 33.68 0.21
CA ILE A 552 -13.79 34.22 1.33
C ILE A 552 -14.07 33.08 2.30
N ALA A 553 -13.16 32.92 3.28
CA ALA A 553 -13.18 31.82 4.25
C ALA A 553 -14.52 31.72 5.01
N ASN A 554 -15.08 32.86 5.38
CA ASN A 554 -16.28 32.98 6.20
C ASN A 554 -17.41 33.65 5.40
N ALA A 555 -17.71 33.15 4.20
CA ALA A 555 -18.85 33.65 3.43
C ALA A 555 -20.15 33.42 4.23
N THR A 556 -21.05 34.41 4.24
CA THR A 556 -22.32 34.28 4.95
C THR A 556 -23.26 33.36 4.17
N PRO A 557 -23.70 32.21 4.72
CA PRO A 557 -24.63 31.31 4.04
C PRO A 557 -25.88 32.06 3.58
N GLY A 558 -26.40 31.72 2.39
CA GLY A 558 -27.58 32.34 1.80
C GLY A 558 -27.39 33.79 1.32
N LYS A 559 -26.23 34.43 1.57
CA LYS A 559 -25.92 35.75 1.02
C LYS A 559 -25.53 35.62 -0.45
N THR A 560 -26.03 36.54 -1.28
CA THR A 560 -25.66 36.63 -2.69
C THR A 560 -24.45 37.53 -2.87
N TYR A 561 -23.46 37.02 -3.62
CA TYR A 561 -22.23 37.71 -3.98
C TYR A 561 -22.23 37.96 -5.49
N THR A 562 -21.76 39.15 -5.89
CA THR A 562 -21.59 39.53 -7.30
C THR A 562 -20.13 39.41 -7.67
N ILE A 563 -19.83 38.51 -8.60
CA ILE A 563 -18.53 38.35 -9.23
C ILE A 563 -18.48 39.29 -10.43
N THR A 564 -17.41 40.07 -10.54
CA THR A 564 -17.14 40.95 -11.69
C THR A 564 -15.81 40.56 -12.29
N VAL A 565 -15.79 40.30 -13.60
CA VAL A 565 -14.58 40.08 -14.39
C VAL A 565 -14.43 41.22 -15.38
N SER A 566 -13.27 41.87 -15.36
CA SER A 566 -12.90 42.99 -16.23
C SER A 566 -11.48 42.81 -16.75
N HIS A 567 -10.96 43.79 -17.47
CA HIS A 567 -9.56 43.83 -17.88
C HIS A 567 -9.02 45.25 -17.85
N LYS A 568 -7.70 45.35 -17.77
CA LYS A 568 -6.94 46.59 -17.93
C LYS A 568 -6.35 46.68 -19.34
N GLY A 569 -5.95 47.89 -19.71
CA GLY A 569 -5.23 48.14 -20.96
C GLY A 569 -5.94 47.69 -22.24
N THR A 570 -5.14 47.31 -23.23
CA THR A 570 -5.61 46.83 -24.53
C THR A 570 -5.35 45.33 -24.64
N LEU A 571 -6.40 44.55 -24.88
CA LEU A 571 -6.30 43.12 -25.16
C LEU A 571 -5.65 42.94 -26.54
N SER A 572 -4.56 42.18 -26.60
CA SER A 572 -3.70 42.04 -27.80
C SER A 572 -4.43 41.54 -29.06
N SER A 573 -5.52 40.77 -28.92
CA SER A 573 -6.35 40.29 -30.03
C SER A 573 -7.74 40.93 -30.09
N GLY A 574 -7.97 42.01 -29.31
CA GLY A 574 -9.28 42.64 -29.13
C GLY A 574 -10.25 41.85 -28.24
N SER A 575 -9.88 40.64 -27.82
CA SER A 575 -10.61 39.84 -26.84
C SER A 575 -9.68 38.85 -26.12
N GLN A 576 -10.14 38.27 -25.00
CA GLN A 576 -9.45 37.19 -24.28
C GLN A 576 -10.46 36.16 -23.80
N ALA A 577 -10.22 34.88 -24.11
CA ALA A 577 -10.97 33.78 -23.51
C ALA A 577 -10.45 33.49 -22.10
N TYR A 578 -11.34 33.23 -21.15
CA TYR A 578 -11.01 32.91 -19.77
C TYR A 578 -11.99 31.88 -19.21
N SER A 579 -11.55 31.16 -18.19
CA SER A 579 -12.38 30.24 -17.41
C SER A 579 -12.74 30.90 -16.08
N LEU A 580 -14.01 30.84 -15.68
CA LEU A 580 -14.48 31.23 -14.35
C LEU A 580 -14.88 29.96 -13.60
N ILE A 581 -14.27 29.77 -12.43
CA ILE A 581 -14.48 28.62 -11.55
C ILE A 581 -14.90 29.12 -10.17
N ALA A 582 -16.01 28.61 -9.63
CA ALA A 582 -16.46 28.95 -8.28
C ALA A 582 -16.95 27.72 -7.51
N THR A 583 -16.57 27.62 -6.24
CA THR A 583 -17.03 26.59 -5.29
C THR A 583 -17.51 27.24 -3.98
N GLY A 584 -18.21 26.47 -3.15
CA GLY A 584 -18.89 27.01 -1.96
C GLY A 584 -20.17 27.77 -2.31
N ILE A 585 -20.68 27.61 -3.54
CA ILE A 585 -21.91 28.24 -4.05
C ILE A 585 -23.09 27.25 -4.03
N GLY A 586 -24.26 27.70 -4.50
CA GLY A 586 -25.45 26.88 -4.61
C GLY A 586 -26.33 26.87 -3.35
N GLY A 587 -26.11 27.84 -2.45
CA GLY A 587 -27.01 28.08 -1.33
C GLY A 587 -28.33 28.71 -1.76
N ALA A 588 -29.28 28.75 -0.83
CA ALA A 588 -30.55 29.46 -0.99
C ALA A 588 -30.55 30.72 -0.14
N ALA A 589 -31.10 31.81 -0.66
CA ALA A 589 -31.32 33.01 0.15
C ALA A 589 -32.35 32.72 1.24
N TYR A 590 -32.00 33.01 2.50
CA TYR A 590 -32.92 32.85 3.60
C TYR A 590 -34.17 33.73 3.41
N CYS A 591 -35.30 33.21 3.87
CA CYS A 591 -36.56 33.93 3.85
C CYS A 591 -36.47 35.29 4.57
N ALA A 592 -37.20 36.29 4.09
CA ALA A 592 -37.31 37.58 4.77
C ALA A 592 -38.04 37.42 6.13
N SER A 593 -37.58 38.16 7.14
CA SER A 593 -38.23 38.24 8.46
C SER A 593 -38.07 39.66 9.03
N ALA A 594 -39.16 40.41 9.10
CA ALA A 594 -39.16 41.81 9.55
C ALA A 594 -40.57 42.28 9.96
N PRO A 595 -40.68 43.31 10.82
CA PRO A 595 -41.98 43.91 11.14
C PRO A 595 -42.60 44.68 9.96
N ALA A 596 -43.93 44.77 9.91
CA ALA A 596 -44.69 45.40 8.83
C ALA A 596 -44.55 46.93 8.74
N SER A 597 -44.23 47.61 9.84
CA SER A 597 -44.07 49.06 9.90
C SER A 597 -42.61 49.49 10.02
N ALA A 598 -42.24 50.59 9.37
CA ALA A 598 -40.93 51.24 9.51
C ALA A 598 -40.68 51.79 10.92
N SER A 599 -41.71 51.90 11.76
CA SER A 599 -41.54 52.02 13.21
C SER A 599 -41.34 50.59 13.74
N PRO A 600 -40.13 50.24 14.19
CA PRO A 600 -39.94 48.99 14.92
C PRO A 600 -40.83 49.03 16.17
N GLY A 601 -41.23 47.87 16.68
CA GLY A 601 -42.08 47.81 17.86
C GLY A 601 -41.52 48.60 19.04
N ALA A 602 -42.25 48.67 20.15
CA ALA A 602 -41.67 49.17 21.40
C ALA A 602 -40.77 48.12 22.09
N SER A 603 -40.57 46.96 21.46
CA SER A 603 -39.86 45.79 22.00
C SER A 603 -38.62 45.44 21.17
N ARG A 604 -37.56 44.97 21.85
CA ARG A 604 -36.28 44.56 21.25
C ARG A 604 -35.63 43.42 22.02
N VAL A 605 -34.55 42.86 21.49
CA VAL A 605 -33.63 41.97 22.22
C VAL A 605 -32.51 42.84 22.81
N ASP A 606 -32.50 43.06 24.13
CA ASP A 606 -31.46 43.85 24.82
C ASP A 606 -30.09 43.14 24.79
N ASN A 607 -30.10 41.81 24.96
CA ASN A 607 -28.88 41.01 25.00
C ASN A 607 -29.16 39.56 24.55
N PHE A 608 -28.21 38.96 23.82
CA PHE A 608 -28.21 37.55 23.45
C PHE A 608 -26.82 36.94 23.70
N THR A 609 -26.80 35.81 24.41
CA THR A 609 -25.60 34.99 24.62
C THR A 609 -25.81 33.56 24.18
N LEU A 610 -24.82 33.01 23.49
CA LEU A 610 -24.73 31.59 23.15
C LEU A 610 -23.27 31.27 22.79
N SER A 611 -22.73 30.19 23.36
CA SER A 611 -21.33 29.77 23.13
C SER A 611 -20.33 30.93 23.35
N ASN A 612 -19.58 31.34 22.33
CA ASN A 612 -18.57 32.39 22.36
C ASN A 612 -19.11 33.81 22.09
N VAL A 613 -20.42 33.98 21.86
CA VAL A 613 -21.02 35.29 21.57
C VAL A 613 -21.77 35.83 22.78
N ASN A 614 -21.53 37.10 23.09
CA ASN A 614 -22.32 37.91 24.01
C ASN A 614 -22.59 39.27 23.34
N HIS A 615 -23.78 39.43 22.78
CA HIS A 615 -24.16 40.61 22.00
C HIS A 615 -25.18 41.45 22.76
N THR A 616 -24.88 42.72 22.98
CA THR A 616 -25.80 43.71 23.53
C THR A 616 -26.25 44.65 22.42
N ALA A 617 -27.55 44.83 22.26
CA ALA A 617 -28.11 45.64 21.19
C ALA A 617 -27.74 47.13 21.35
N VAL A 618 -27.62 47.82 20.21
CA VAL A 618 -27.48 49.28 20.15
C VAL A 618 -28.76 49.98 20.59
N THR A 619 -28.62 51.17 21.19
CA THR A 619 -29.74 51.97 21.71
C THR A 619 -30.75 52.31 20.61
N GLY A 620 -32.02 51.96 20.83
CA GLY A 620 -33.12 52.15 19.89
C GLY A 620 -33.90 50.86 19.71
N CYS A 621 -34.99 50.88 18.95
CA CYS A 621 -35.66 49.66 18.49
C CYS A 621 -35.27 49.46 17.03
N GLY A 622 -34.87 48.24 16.67
CA GLY A 622 -34.55 47.82 15.31
C GLY A 622 -35.66 46.94 14.74
N GLY A 623 -35.77 46.88 13.41
CA GLY A 623 -36.70 45.96 12.75
C GLY A 623 -36.03 44.63 12.41
N TYR A 624 -35.01 44.69 11.56
CA TYR A 624 -34.13 43.58 11.22
C TYR A 624 -32.69 44.01 11.46
N THR A 625 -31.92 43.17 12.14
CA THR A 625 -30.52 43.42 12.51
C THR A 625 -29.66 42.27 11.97
N ASP A 626 -28.74 42.57 11.05
CA ASP A 626 -27.76 41.62 10.53
C ASP A 626 -26.52 41.60 11.43
N ASN A 627 -26.39 40.55 12.23
CA ASN A 627 -25.26 40.29 13.11
C ASN A 627 -24.36 39.16 12.56
N THR A 628 -24.41 38.84 11.27
CA THR A 628 -23.66 37.70 10.68
C THR A 628 -22.13 37.88 10.68
N THR A 629 -21.63 39.07 11.03
CA THR A 629 -20.21 39.30 11.36
C THR A 629 -19.80 38.62 12.67
N LEU A 630 -20.75 38.37 13.58
CA LEU A 630 -20.57 37.58 14.80
C LEU A 630 -20.81 36.10 14.48
N THR A 631 -19.80 35.26 14.72
CA THR A 631 -19.87 33.82 14.44
C THR A 631 -19.91 33.01 15.73
N LEU A 632 -20.99 32.24 15.89
CA LEU A 632 -21.18 31.26 16.95
C LEU A 632 -20.40 29.97 16.62
N GLN A 633 -19.60 29.48 17.55
CA GLN A 633 -18.87 28.22 17.44
C GLN A 633 -19.63 27.13 18.19
N LEU A 634 -20.24 26.20 17.46
CA LEU A 634 -21.10 25.17 18.02
C LEU A 634 -20.53 23.78 17.71
N GLU A 635 -20.07 23.08 18.73
CA GLU A 635 -19.58 21.70 18.62
C GLU A 635 -20.74 20.72 18.46
N GLN A 636 -20.59 19.78 17.52
CA GLN A 636 -21.54 18.69 17.30
C GLN A 636 -21.86 17.93 18.60
N ALA A 637 -23.14 17.57 18.78
CA ALA A 637 -23.65 16.85 19.96
C ALA A 637 -23.51 17.58 21.32
N LYS A 638 -22.95 18.79 21.36
CA LYS A 638 -22.73 19.53 22.60
C LYS A 638 -23.97 20.37 22.95
N THR A 639 -24.24 20.46 24.24
CA THR A 639 -25.26 21.34 24.80
C THR A 639 -24.63 22.64 25.28
N TYR A 640 -25.13 23.77 24.79
CA TYR A 640 -24.69 25.10 25.18
C TYR A 640 -25.79 25.84 25.95
N PRO A 641 -25.45 26.48 27.09
CA PRO A 641 -26.37 27.42 27.72
C PRO A 641 -26.53 28.66 26.85
N PHE A 642 -27.74 29.21 26.83
CA PHE A 642 -28.03 30.50 26.20
C PHE A 642 -28.74 31.42 27.19
N SER A 643 -28.62 32.72 26.96
CA SER A 643 -29.39 33.76 27.65
C SER A 643 -29.92 34.75 26.63
N ILE A 644 -31.18 35.15 26.75
CA ILE A 644 -31.79 36.21 25.94
C ILE A 644 -32.55 37.17 26.84
N THR A 645 -32.27 38.46 26.74
CA THR A 645 -32.97 39.52 27.48
C THR A 645 -33.91 40.23 26.53
N LEU A 646 -35.22 40.11 26.75
CA LEU A 646 -36.23 40.81 25.98
C LEU A 646 -36.48 42.16 26.63
N GLY A 647 -36.29 43.24 25.89
CA GLY A 647 -36.35 44.62 26.36
C GLY A 647 -37.48 45.45 25.75
N SER A 648 -37.46 46.74 26.06
CA SER A 648 -38.34 47.75 25.49
C SER A 648 -37.56 49.02 25.13
N CYS A 649 -37.97 49.72 24.07
CA CYS A 649 -37.44 51.04 23.70
C CYS A 649 -38.39 52.19 24.07
N GLY A 650 -39.55 51.84 24.64
CA GLY A 650 -40.61 52.75 25.07
C GLY A 650 -41.52 52.05 26.08
N GLY A 651 -42.83 52.01 25.81
CA GLY A 651 -43.82 51.32 26.67
C GLY A 651 -43.65 49.79 26.70
N ASN A 652 -44.21 49.15 27.72
CA ASN A 652 -44.21 47.69 27.87
C ASN A 652 -45.42 47.05 27.18
N PHE A 653 -45.15 45.99 26.43
CA PHE A 653 -46.15 45.17 25.73
C PHE A 653 -45.84 43.69 25.96
N ASN A 654 -46.86 42.85 25.81
CA ASN A 654 -46.68 41.40 25.77
C ASN A 654 -45.78 41.04 24.59
N LYS A 655 -44.69 40.30 24.86
CA LYS A 655 -43.71 39.89 23.87
C LYS A 655 -43.14 38.52 24.18
N ALA A 656 -42.73 37.81 23.15
CA ALA A 656 -41.98 36.57 23.23
C ALA A 656 -40.99 36.48 22.05
N ALA A 657 -40.02 35.58 22.15
CA ALA A 657 -39.05 35.31 21.10
C ALA A 657 -38.88 33.82 20.82
N LYS A 658 -38.46 33.49 19.60
CA LYS A 658 -38.00 32.15 19.20
C LYS A 658 -36.60 32.23 18.61
N ILE A 659 -35.83 31.16 18.81
CA ILE A 659 -34.51 30.96 18.23
C ILE A 659 -34.59 29.81 17.24
N PHE A 660 -34.19 30.04 16.00
CA PHE A 660 -34.11 29.06 14.93
C PHE A 660 -32.65 28.87 14.52
N VAL A 661 -32.24 27.66 14.18
CA VAL A 661 -30.89 27.37 13.69
C VAL A 661 -31.00 26.43 12.50
N ASP A 662 -30.48 26.86 11.36
CA ASP A 662 -30.34 26.03 10.17
C ASP A 662 -29.23 25.01 10.42
N TRP A 663 -29.62 23.80 10.83
CA TRP A 663 -28.69 22.73 11.21
C TRP A 663 -28.20 21.96 10.00
N ASN A 664 -29.00 21.90 8.94
CA ASN A 664 -28.74 21.07 7.76
C ASN A 664 -28.07 21.86 6.62
N GLY A 665 -28.03 23.19 6.72
CA GLY A 665 -27.41 24.10 5.76
C GLY A 665 -28.20 24.23 4.45
N ASP A 666 -29.51 23.99 4.46
CA ASP A 666 -30.35 24.03 3.25
C ASP A 666 -30.86 25.44 2.90
N GLY A 667 -30.60 26.43 3.75
CA GLY A 667 -31.01 27.82 3.56
C GLY A 667 -32.47 28.09 3.93
N THR A 668 -33.15 27.14 4.58
CA THR A 668 -34.51 27.29 5.10
C THR A 668 -34.54 27.05 6.61
N PHE A 669 -35.69 27.31 7.24
CA PHE A 669 -35.92 27.03 8.66
C PHE A 669 -37.09 26.05 8.80
N GLY A 670 -36.75 24.76 8.83
CA GLY A 670 -37.66 23.62 8.99
C GLY A 670 -38.29 23.53 10.38
N ALA A 671 -39.19 22.55 10.54
CA ALA A 671 -39.88 22.34 11.82
C ALA A 671 -38.95 21.83 12.93
N ASP A 672 -37.91 21.09 12.57
CA ASP A 672 -36.85 20.54 13.43
C ASP A 672 -35.74 21.56 13.76
N GLU A 673 -35.85 22.77 13.25
CA GLU A 673 -34.84 23.83 13.38
C GLU A 673 -35.22 24.91 14.39
N LEU A 674 -36.39 24.77 15.05
CA LEU A 674 -36.74 25.56 16.23
C LEU A 674 -35.92 25.10 17.44
N ALA A 675 -34.92 25.89 17.84
CA ALA A 675 -34.01 25.56 18.93
C ALA A 675 -34.54 25.99 20.32
N ALA A 676 -35.26 27.11 20.42
CA ALA A 676 -35.82 27.58 21.69
C ALA A 676 -37.02 28.53 21.53
N THR A 677 -37.88 28.60 22.55
CA THR A 677 -39.00 29.54 22.67
C THR A 677 -39.00 30.16 24.06
N THR A 678 -39.14 31.48 24.17
CA THR A 678 -39.29 32.16 25.47
C THR A 678 -40.74 32.14 25.94
N THR A 679 -40.96 32.36 27.23
CA THR A 679 -42.29 32.69 27.75
C THR A 679 -42.70 34.11 27.30
N VAL A 680 -44.01 34.38 27.36
CA VAL A 680 -44.56 35.72 27.12
C VAL A 680 -44.32 36.59 28.35
N VAL A 681 -43.78 37.79 28.16
CA VAL A 681 -43.49 38.76 29.23
C VAL A 681 -44.01 40.16 28.89
N ASN A 682 -44.34 40.95 29.90
CA ASN A 682 -44.75 42.36 29.77
C ASN A 682 -43.77 43.25 30.54
N GLY A 683 -42.67 43.63 29.88
CA GLY A 683 -41.54 44.32 30.52
C GLY A 683 -40.19 43.77 30.06
N THR A 684 -39.11 44.18 30.73
CA THR A 684 -37.79 43.59 30.50
C THR A 684 -37.64 42.29 31.29
N ALA A 685 -37.23 41.21 30.63
CA ALA A 685 -36.97 39.93 31.29
C ALA A 685 -35.86 39.14 30.59
N THR A 686 -35.06 38.44 31.38
CA THR A 686 -34.02 37.52 30.88
C THR A 686 -34.51 36.08 30.95
N TYR A 687 -34.43 35.37 29.84
CA TYR A 687 -34.72 33.95 29.73
C TYR A 687 -33.41 33.20 29.51
N THR A 688 -33.21 32.11 30.24
CA THR A 688 -32.07 31.20 30.07
C THR A 688 -32.54 29.80 29.73
N GLY A 689 -31.73 29.07 28.98
CA GLY A 689 -32.01 27.70 28.60
C GLY A 689 -30.79 27.03 28.00
N ASN A 690 -31.01 25.88 27.38
CA ASN A 690 -29.96 25.10 26.73
C ASN A 690 -30.35 24.80 25.28
N ILE A 691 -29.39 24.88 24.37
CA ILE A 691 -29.50 24.44 22.98
C ILE A 691 -28.54 23.27 22.79
N THR A 692 -29.03 22.15 22.28
CA THR A 692 -28.20 20.98 21.95
C THR A 692 -27.98 20.92 20.45
N VAL A 693 -26.73 20.91 20.03
CA VAL A 693 -26.34 20.82 18.62
C VAL A 693 -26.60 19.39 18.13
N PRO A 694 -27.34 19.17 17.02
CA PRO A 694 -27.59 17.82 16.50
C PRO A 694 -26.32 17.10 16.04
N LEU A 695 -26.32 15.77 16.07
CA LEU A 695 -25.27 14.94 15.45
C LEU A 695 -25.26 15.03 13.92
N SER A 696 -26.33 15.51 13.28
CA SER A 696 -26.44 15.62 11.82
C SER A 696 -25.64 16.78 11.21
N VAL A 697 -25.21 17.76 12.03
CA VAL A 697 -24.42 18.88 11.52
C VAL A 697 -23.07 18.37 10.99
N VAL A 698 -22.56 19.01 9.94
CA VAL A 698 -21.26 18.66 9.35
C VAL A 698 -20.21 19.65 9.85
N PRO A 699 -19.22 19.20 10.65
CA PRO A 699 -18.15 20.08 11.11
C PRO A 699 -17.41 20.76 9.95
N GLY A 700 -17.15 22.06 10.08
CA GLY A 700 -16.56 22.91 9.04
C GLY A 700 -17.59 23.69 8.23
N ASN A 701 -18.86 23.25 8.19
CA ASN A 701 -19.93 24.00 7.54
C ASN A 701 -20.40 25.18 8.40
N PHE A 702 -20.99 26.16 7.71
CA PHE A 702 -21.65 27.30 8.27
C PHE A 702 -23.17 27.23 8.04
N GLY A 703 -23.94 27.70 9.02
CA GLY A 703 -25.38 27.91 8.93
C GLY A 703 -25.76 29.29 9.46
N LEU A 704 -27.07 29.53 9.57
CA LEU A 704 -27.63 30.76 10.13
C LEU A 704 -28.43 30.45 11.40
N LEU A 705 -28.25 31.27 12.44
CA LEU A 705 -29.13 31.34 13.60
C LEU A 705 -29.96 32.61 13.51
N ARG A 706 -31.27 32.47 13.68
CA ARG A 706 -32.23 33.57 13.67
C ARG A 706 -32.97 33.68 14.99
N VAL A 707 -32.99 34.88 15.56
CA VAL A 707 -33.83 35.25 16.71
C VAL A 707 -34.98 36.10 16.20
N VAL A 708 -36.22 35.67 16.42
CA VAL A 708 -37.42 36.44 16.08
C VAL A 708 -38.17 36.78 17.35
N LEU A 709 -38.20 38.06 17.72
CA LEU A 709 -39.03 38.62 18.77
C LEU A 709 -40.27 39.26 18.14
N THR A 710 -41.44 38.98 18.72
CA THR A 710 -42.69 39.65 18.34
C THR A 710 -43.45 40.16 19.56
N GLU A 711 -44.16 41.27 19.40
CA GLU A 711 -45.18 41.71 20.36
C GLU A 711 -46.42 40.82 20.19
N THR A 712 -46.56 39.83 21.08
CA THR A 712 -47.62 38.82 21.01
C THR A 712 -48.00 38.35 22.41
N SER A 713 -49.24 37.89 22.54
CA SER A 713 -49.70 37.15 23.73
C SER A 713 -49.62 35.63 23.54
N ASP A 714 -49.22 35.16 22.35
CA ASP A 714 -49.07 33.75 22.02
C ASP A 714 -47.77 33.51 21.24
N ALA A 715 -46.78 32.93 21.89
CA ALA A 715 -45.49 32.61 21.28
C ALA A 715 -45.60 31.60 20.12
N ALA A 716 -46.68 30.81 20.02
CA ALA A 716 -46.88 29.89 18.91
C ALA A 716 -46.97 30.60 17.54
N THR A 717 -47.44 31.84 17.54
CA THR A 717 -47.58 32.69 16.33
C THR A 717 -46.25 33.13 15.72
N ILE A 718 -45.14 32.98 16.43
CA ILE A 718 -43.80 33.37 15.96
C ILE A 718 -43.28 32.34 14.96
N THR A 719 -42.98 32.80 13.75
CA THR A 719 -42.35 32.03 12.67
C THR A 719 -40.97 32.59 12.34
N ALA A 720 -40.09 31.75 11.78
CA ALA A 720 -38.76 32.19 11.33
C ALA A 720 -38.79 33.11 10.10
N CYS A 721 -39.89 33.05 9.35
CA CYS A 721 -40.08 33.72 8.07
C CYS A 721 -41.38 34.54 8.08
N GLY A 722 -41.40 35.61 7.29
CA GLY A 722 -42.59 36.40 7.01
C GLY A 722 -42.60 37.78 7.68
N THR A 723 -43.75 38.44 7.59
CA THR A 723 -43.95 39.77 8.17
C THR A 723 -44.83 39.65 9.40
N TYR A 724 -44.42 40.29 10.51
CA TYR A 724 -45.19 40.37 11.76
C TYR A 724 -45.50 41.83 12.11
N ALA A 725 -46.44 42.07 13.02
CA ALA A 725 -46.91 43.44 13.28
C ALA A 725 -45.82 44.34 13.88
N LYS A 726 -45.19 43.90 14.97
CA LYS A 726 -44.18 44.64 15.73
C LYS A 726 -43.21 43.69 16.42
N GLY A 727 -41.94 44.10 16.54
CA GLY A 727 -40.87 43.32 17.16
C GLY A 727 -39.55 43.49 16.41
N GLU A 728 -38.67 42.50 16.51
CA GLU A 728 -37.30 42.54 15.98
C GLU A 728 -36.86 41.15 15.50
N THR A 729 -36.12 41.10 14.40
CA THR A 729 -35.38 39.91 13.95
C THR A 729 -33.88 40.17 14.01
N GLN A 730 -33.10 39.23 14.51
CA GLN A 730 -31.63 39.28 14.51
C GLN A 730 -31.05 37.98 13.93
N ASP A 731 -30.11 38.10 12.99
CA ASP A 731 -29.46 36.95 12.34
C ASP A 731 -27.97 36.88 12.69
N TYR A 732 -27.48 35.67 13.00
CA TYR A 732 -26.10 35.37 13.38
C TYR A 732 -25.55 34.24 12.51
N ARG A 733 -24.25 34.27 12.22
CA ARG A 733 -23.59 33.15 11.55
C ARG A 733 -23.24 32.07 12.56
N VAL A 734 -23.41 30.81 12.18
CA VAL A 734 -23.03 29.64 12.99
C VAL A 734 -21.94 28.87 12.24
N GLN A 735 -20.87 28.49 12.93
CA GLN A 735 -19.89 27.52 12.46
C GLN A 735 -20.02 26.25 13.28
N PHE A 736 -20.17 25.12 12.60
CA PHE A 736 -20.21 23.81 13.25
C PHE A 736 -18.79 23.27 13.42
N ALA A 737 -18.45 22.85 14.64
CA ALA A 737 -17.13 22.37 15.00
C ALA A 737 -17.16 20.90 15.43
N LYS A 738 -16.01 20.23 15.36
CA LYS A 738 -15.83 18.92 16.00
C LYS A 738 -15.74 19.10 17.52
N PRO A 739 -16.19 18.13 18.33
CA PRO A 739 -16.00 18.18 19.78
C PRO A 739 -14.53 18.36 20.18
N VAL A 740 -14.28 19.02 21.31
CA VAL A 740 -12.92 19.15 21.87
C VAL A 740 -12.39 17.80 22.37
N ALA A 741 -13.20 17.07 23.11
CA ALA A 741 -12.91 15.75 23.62
C ALA A 741 -13.93 14.76 23.03
N ASP A 742 -13.44 13.73 22.35
CA ASP A 742 -14.23 12.64 21.79
C ASP A 742 -13.30 11.42 21.67
N ALA A 743 -13.51 10.43 22.51
CA ALA A 743 -12.65 9.29 22.74
C ALA A 743 -13.41 8.00 22.49
N GLY A 744 -13.04 7.29 21.42
CA GLY A 744 -13.69 6.03 21.07
C GLY A 744 -12.79 4.82 21.21
N VAL A 745 -13.42 3.64 21.20
CA VAL A 745 -12.71 2.37 20.97
C VAL A 745 -12.92 1.99 19.51
N SER A 746 -11.92 2.22 18.65
CA SER A 746 -12.10 1.95 17.22
C SER A 746 -12.08 0.45 16.89
N ALA A 747 -11.50 -0.42 17.74
CA ALA A 747 -11.65 -1.88 17.65
C ALA A 747 -10.97 -2.75 18.75
N ILE A 748 -11.15 -4.09 18.61
CA ILE A 748 -10.39 -5.16 19.26
C ILE A 748 -9.31 -5.70 18.33
N VAL A 749 -8.06 -5.69 18.78
CA VAL A 749 -6.87 -5.77 17.93
C VAL A 749 -6.30 -7.18 17.78
N ASN A 750 -6.62 -8.07 18.69
CA ASN A 750 -6.33 -9.50 18.57
C ASN A 750 -7.55 -10.30 18.10
N ALA A 751 -8.59 -9.60 17.62
CA ALA A 751 -9.76 -10.24 17.04
C ALA A 751 -9.46 -10.71 15.61
N GLU A 752 -9.50 -12.03 15.37
CA GLU A 752 -9.01 -12.75 14.16
C GLU A 752 -7.49 -12.97 14.06
N ASP A 753 -6.88 -13.65 15.02
CA ASP A 753 -5.53 -14.19 14.79
C ASP A 753 -5.49 -15.53 14.06
N GLY A 754 -6.51 -16.40 14.14
CA GLY A 754 -6.58 -17.65 13.36
C GLY A 754 -5.33 -18.56 13.42
N THR A 755 -4.39 -18.25 14.30
CA THR A 755 -3.02 -18.79 14.37
C THR A 755 -2.51 -18.83 15.82
N SER A 756 -3.26 -18.26 16.78
CA SER A 756 -2.91 -18.39 18.19
C SER A 756 -3.27 -19.78 18.68
N CYS A 757 -2.27 -20.46 19.22
CA CYS A 757 -2.37 -21.76 19.89
C CYS A 757 -2.09 -21.61 21.39
N ALA A 758 -2.10 -20.37 21.89
CA ALA A 758 -1.79 -20.07 23.28
C ALA A 758 -2.87 -20.61 24.22
N VAL A 759 -2.46 -21.05 25.42
CA VAL A 759 -3.35 -21.52 26.50
C VAL A 759 -3.83 -20.40 27.43
N ALA A 760 -3.26 -19.20 27.30
CA ALA A 760 -3.77 -17.96 27.91
C ALA A 760 -3.41 -16.73 27.05
N THR A 761 -4.32 -15.76 26.94
CA THR A 761 -4.19 -14.59 26.04
C THR A 761 -4.62 -13.30 26.76
N ALA A 762 -3.92 -12.18 26.53
CA ALA A 762 -4.36 -10.83 26.94
C ALA A 762 -5.19 -10.18 25.82
N VAL A 763 -6.07 -9.22 26.14
CA VAL A 763 -6.82 -8.45 25.13
C VAL A 763 -6.08 -7.16 24.80
N THR A 764 -5.97 -6.85 23.51
CA THR A 764 -5.50 -5.54 23.04
C THR A 764 -6.67 -4.79 22.42
N VAL A 765 -6.89 -3.56 22.86
CA VAL A 765 -7.93 -2.66 22.35
C VAL A 765 -7.31 -1.43 21.72
N ARG A 766 -8.04 -0.88 20.76
CA ARG A 766 -7.65 0.32 20.06
C ARG A 766 -8.42 1.53 20.53
N LEU A 767 -7.71 2.52 21.03
CA LEU A 767 -8.27 3.79 21.47
C LEU A 767 -8.02 4.85 20.39
N LYS A 768 -9.02 5.68 20.08
CA LYS A 768 -8.95 6.77 19.10
C LYS A 768 -9.45 8.07 19.71
N ASN A 769 -8.79 9.17 19.37
CA ASN A 769 -9.28 10.51 19.64
C ASN A 769 -9.95 11.08 18.39
N TYR A 770 -11.27 11.21 18.39
CA TYR A 770 -12.04 11.86 17.32
C TYR A 770 -12.18 13.37 17.54
N GLY A 771 -11.80 13.84 18.73
CA GLY A 771 -11.86 15.24 19.13
C GLY A 771 -10.75 16.10 18.52
N SER A 772 -10.84 17.40 18.78
CA SER A 772 -9.92 18.42 18.28
C SER A 772 -8.75 18.76 19.23
N ALA A 773 -8.73 18.25 20.46
CA ALA A 773 -7.64 18.41 21.42
C ALA A 773 -7.06 17.06 21.89
N GLY A 774 -5.82 17.04 22.37
CA GLY A 774 -5.19 15.82 22.89
C GLY A 774 -5.89 15.29 24.15
N ILE A 775 -6.09 13.97 24.25
CA ILE A 775 -6.77 13.30 25.38
C ILE A 775 -5.82 12.37 26.14
N SER A 776 -6.00 12.21 27.44
CA SER A 776 -5.19 11.32 28.31
C SER A 776 -6.01 10.76 29.48
N ASN A 777 -5.43 9.83 30.24
CA ASN A 777 -6.07 9.18 31.40
C ASN A 777 -7.40 8.51 31.06
N LEU A 778 -7.41 7.73 29.97
CA LEU A 778 -8.62 7.16 29.38
C LEU A 778 -8.98 5.84 30.08
N PRO A 779 -10.12 5.75 30.79
CA PRO A 779 -10.57 4.50 31.42
C PRO A 779 -11.04 3.51 30.35
N VAL A 780 -10.61 2.25 30.46
CA VAL A 780 -10.97 1.19 29.51
C VAL A 780 -11.51 -0.02 30.26
N THR A 781 -12.72 -0.43 29.91
CA THR A 781 -13.38 -1.64 30.41
C THR A 781 -13.47 -2.67 29.29
N VAL A 782 -13.01 -3.90 29.54
CA VAL A 782 -13.08 -5.00 28.58
C VAL A 782 -13.74 -6.22 29.21
N THR A 783 -14.75 -6.75 28.53
CA THR A 783 -15.50 -7.94 28.94
C THR A 783 -15.27 -9.06 27.93
N VAL A 784 -14.78 -10.20 28.41
CA VAL A 784 -14.51 -11.41 27.63
C VAL A 784 -15.56 -12.47 27.95
N THR A 785 -16.25 -12.97 26.94
CA THR A 785 -17.28 -14.01 27.06
C THR A 785 -16.82 -15.27 26.33
N SER A 786 -16.72 -16.39 27.04
CA SER A 786 -16.36 -17.69 26.46
C SER A 786 -17.53 -18.31 25.67
N PRO A 787 -17.29 -19.33 24.81
CA PRO A 787 -18.37 -20.08 24.16
C PRO A 787 -19.38 -20.68 25.14
N ASN A 788 -18.95 -20.96 26.37
CA ASN A 788 -19.78 -21.51 27.44
C ASN A 788 -20.38 -20.41 28.33
N SER A 789 -20.41 -19.16 27.84
CA SER A 789 -20.96 -17.98 28.52
C SER A 789 -20.28 -17.59 29.84
N THR A 790 -19.04 -18.04 30.08
CA THR A 790 -18.25 -17.55 31.22
C THR A 790 -17.73 -16.15 30.92
N VAL A 791 -17.90 -15.21 31.86
CA VAL A 791 -17.54 -13.80 31.67
C VAL A 791 -16.35 -13.41 32.56
N VAL A 792 -15.35 -12.75 31.99
CA VAL A 792 -14.22 -12.12 32.69
C VAL A 792 -14.17 -10.65 32.31
N THR A 793 -14.08 -9.74 33.29
CA THR A 793 -14.01 -8.30 33.05
C THR A 793 -12.69 -7.71 33.57
N PHE A 794 -12.07 -6.87 32.76
CA PHE A 794 -10.87 -6.11 33.09
C PHE A 794 -11.20 -4.61 33.08
N ASN A 795 -10.65 -3.86 34.04
CA ASN A 795 -10.78 -2.41 34.12
C ASN A 795 -9.39 -1.83 34.33
N GLU A 796 -8.87 -1.13 33.32
CA GLU A 796 -7.55 -0.52 33.35
C GLU A 796 -7.63 0.92 32.79
N VAL A 797 -6.58 1.72 32.98
CA VAL A 797 -6.53 3.12 32.51
C VAL A 797 -5.32 3.30 31.61
N TYR A 798 -5.53 3.84 30.42
CA TYR A 798 -4.44 4.29 29.55
C TYR A 798 -3.96 5.67 29.98
N THR A 799 -2.71 5.79 30.41
CA THR A 799 -2.14 7.02 31.00
C THR A 799 -1.40 7.92 30.01
N GLY A 800 -1.14 7.46 28.79
CA GLY A 800 -0.50 8.27 27.76
C GLY A 800 -1.44 9.33 27.16
N THR A 801 -0.88 10.21 26.32
CA THR A 801 -1.65 11.21 25.56
C THR A 801 -1.89 10.72 24.12
N ILE A 802 -3.10 10.91 23.60
CA ILE A 802 -3.49 10.65 22.21
C ILE A 802 -3.81 12.01 21.56
N SER A 803 -3.03 12.42 20.56
CA SER A 803 -3.27 13.67 19.82
C SER A 803 -4.62 13.64 19.06
N PRO A 804 -5.14 14.77 18.57
CA PRO A 804 -6.35 14.79 17.73
C PRO A 804 -6.23 13.86 16.52
N LEU A 805 -7.29 13.09 16.23
CA LEU A 805 -7.36 12.07 15.16
C LEU A 805 -6.38 10.88 15.27
N ASP A 806 -5.42 10.98 16.17
CA ASP A 806 -4.49 9.91 16.50
C ASP A 806 -5.17 8.80 17.28
N GLU A 807 -4.40 7.75 17.42
CA GLU A 807 -4.89 6.46 17.78
C GLU A 807 -3.75 5.79 18.58
N VAL A 808 -4.03 5.08 19.68
CA VAL A 808 -3.07 4.19 20.36
C VAL A 808 -3.66 2.80 20.64
N ASP A 809 -2.82 1.78 20.88
CA ASP A 809 -3.29 0.48 21.33
C ASP A 809 -2.86 0.26 22.74
N PHE A 810 -3.77 -0.38 23.45
CA PHE A 810 -3.65 -0.64 24.85
C PHE A 810 -3.84 -2.14 25.06
N THR A 811 -2.75 -2.84 25.35
CA THR A 811 -2.77 -4.25 25.73
C THR A 811 -2.95 -4.33 27.24
N LEU A 812 -4.04 -4.98 27.66
CA LEU A 812 -4.32 -5.16 29.08
C LEU A 812 -3.26 -6.03 29.74
N SER A 813 -2.96 -5.73 30.99
CA SER A 813 -2.04 -6.55 31.80
C SER A 813 -2.64 -7.91 32.17
N GLY A 814 -3.97 -7.98 32.30
CA GLY A 814 -4.71 -9.21 32.61
C GLY A 814 -4.80 -10.19 31.42
N LYS A 815 -4.70 -11.51 31.72
CA LYS A 815 -4.87 -12.61 30.74
C LYS A 815 -6.08 -13.47 31.10
N PHE A 816 -6.72 -14.06 30.09
CA PHE A 816 -7.75 -15.10 30.26
C PHE A 816 -7.29 -16.43 29.64
N ASN A 817 -7.76 -17.55 30.20
CA ASN A 817 -7.43 -18.89 29.72
C ASN A 817 -8.21 -19.24 28.45
N THR A 818 -7.54 -19.92 27.52
CA THR A 818 -8.05 -20.22 26.19
C THR A 818 -8.18 -21.72 25.92
N LEU A 819 -9.19 -22.11 25.13
CA LEU A 819 -9.43 -23.48 24.67
C LEU A 819 -9.16 -23.58 23.16
N ALA A 820 -8.46 -24.63 22.72
CA ALA A 820 -8.21 -24.85 21.29
C ALA A 820 -9.51 -25.03 20.51
N GLY A 821 -9.62 -24.38 19.34
CA GLY A 821 -10.83 -24.38 18.51
C GLY A 821 -11.97 -23.49 19.02
N ALA A 822 -11.81 -22.80 20.16
CA ALA A 822 -12.84 -21.93 20.73
C ALA A 822 -12.75 -20.48 20.20
N THR A 823 -13.90 -19.82 20.16
CA THR A 823 -14.02 -18.39 19.83
C THR A 823 -14.61 -17.63 21.02
N TYR A 824 -13.92 -16.59 21.46
CA TYR A 824 -14.32 -15.73 22.59
C TYR A 824 -14.85 -14.41 22.06
N THR A 825 -15.98 -13.94 22.58
CA THR A 825 -16.54 -12.61 22.27
C THR A 825 -15.96 -11.58 23.23
N ILE A 826 -15.48 -10.47 22.69
CA ILE A 826 -14.85 -9.37 23.42
C ILE A 826 -15.72 -8.13 23.24
N ALA A 827 -16.10 -7.48 24.32
CA ALA A 827 -16.72 -6.16 24.31
C ALA A 827 -15.80 -5.18 25.04
N ALA A 828 -15.40 -4.10 24.37
CA ALA A 828 -14.58 -3.05 24.97
C ALA A 828 -15.33 -1.72 24.97
N GLU A 829 -15.14 -0.96 26.04
CA GLU A 829 -15.73 0.35 26.26
C GLU A 829 -14.69 1.30 26.85
N THR A 830 -14.76 2.55 26.43
CA THR A 830 -14.08 3.67 27.08
C THR A 830 -15.09 4.71 27.52
N ARG A 831 -14.72 5.58 28.47
CA ARG A 831 -15.58 6.72 28.83
C ARG A 831 -14.76 7.91 29.31
N LEU A 832 -14.59 8.90 28.44
CA LEU A 832 -13.89 10.14 28.77
C LEU A 832 -14.89 11.20 29.29
N ALA A 833 -14.50 11.95 30.31
CA ALA A 833 -15.32 13.07 30.79
C ALA A 833 -15.35 14.21 29.75
N GLY A 834 -16.54 14.72 29.45
CA GLY A 834 -16.72 15.80 28.47
C GLY A 834 -16.80 15.32 27.02
N ASP A 835 -16.83 14.01 26.80
CA ASP A 835 -17.13 13.39 25.51
C ASP A 835 -18.64 13.36 25.24
N PRO A 836 -19.15 14.09 24.24
CA PRO A 836 -20.57 14.10 23.92
C PRO A 836 -20.99 12.94 22.97
N ILE A 837 -20.06 12.22 22.33
CA ILE A 837 -20.36 11.25 21.26
C ILE A 837 -20.12 9.81 21.72
N THR A 838 -20.96 9.33 22.64
CA THR A 838 -20.85 7.97 23.20
C THR A 838 -21.05 6.80 22.22
N ALA A 839 -21.44 7.08 20.97
CA ALA A 839 -21.69 6.05 19.96
C ALA A 839 -20.42 5.36 19.47
N ASN A 840 -19.25 6.01 19.60
CA ASN A 840 -17.95 5.48 19.17
C ASN A 840 -17.12 4.91 20.36
N ASP A 841 -17.61 5.06 21.60
CA ASP A 841 -16.98 4.61 22.85
C ASP A 841 -16.91 3.08 23.00
N LYS A 842 -17.70 2.33 22.22
CA LYS A 842 -17.86 0.88 22.37
C LYS A 842 -17.60 0.14 21.08
N THR A 843 -16.96 -1.01 21.21
CA THR A 843 -16.77 -1.94 20.10
C THR A 843 -16.85 -3.38 20.58
N THR A 844 -17.12 -4.29 19.65
CA THR A 844 -17.12 -5.72 19.91
C THR A 844 -16.27 -6.45 18.86
N GLY A 845 -15.64 -7.55 19.26
CA GLY A 845 -14.81 -8.38 18.39
C GLY A 845 -14.71 -9.81 18.91
N THR A 846 -13.98 -10.66 18.20
CA THR A 846 -13.84 -12.08 18.57
C THR A 846 -12.41 -12.58 18.48
N ILE A 847 -11.92 -13.26 19.52
CA ILE A 847 -10.61 -13.94 19.52
C ILE A 847 -10.85 -15.44 19.28
N SER A 848 -10.27 -16.00 18.21
CA SER A 848 -10.36 -17.43 17.88
C SER A 848 -9.02 -18.13 18.08
N ILE A 849 -9.06 -19.32 18.66
CA ILE A 849 -7.89 -20.16 18.95
C ILE A 849 -7.90 -21.33 17.98
N SER A 850 -6.79 -21.56 17.27
CA SER A 850 -6.74 -22.57 16.21
C SER A 850 -6.66 -23.99 16.76
N LEU A 851 -7.16 -24.94 15.97
CA LEU A 851 -6.89 -26.35 16.21
C LEU A 851 -5.45 -26.68 15.77
N PRO A 852 -4.69 -27.46 16.56
CA PRO A 852 -3.41 -27.99 16.13
C PRO A 852 -3.55 -28.81 14.84
N PRO A 853 -2.63 -28.67 13.86
CA PRO A 853 -2.68 -29.46 12.63
C PRO A 853 -2.39 -30.94 12.90
N ALA A 854 -2.96 -31.81 12.07
CA ALA A 854 -2.78 -33.25 12.15
C ALA A 854 -1.75 -33.75 11.12
N LEU A 855 -0.87 -34.65 11.58
CA LEU A 855 0.05 -35.39 10.72
C LEU A 855 -0.72 -36.49 9.96
N GLY A 856 -0.40 -36.67 8.68
CA GLY A 856 -0.90 -37.74 7.83
C GLY A 856 0.01 -38.97 7.85
N THR A 857 0.05 -39.71 6.74
CA THR A 857 0.89 -40.91 6.61
C THR A 857 2.37 -40.55 6.67
N LEU A 858 3.15 -41.32 7.46
CA LEU A 858 4.60 -41.19 7.61
C LEU A 858 5.30 -42.51 7.23
N SER A 859 6.44 -42.42 6.57
CA SER A 859 7.28 -43.56 6.23
C SER A 859 8.76 -43.16 6.17
N ALA A 860 9.65 -44.10 6.48
CA ALA A 860 11.09 -43.94 6.31
C ALA A 860 11.70 -45.18 5.66
N TYR A 861 12.77 -45.04 4.88
CA TYR A 861 13.46 -46.15 4.21
C TYR A 861 14.97 -45.96 4.27
N LEU A 862 15.73 -47.04 4.45
CA LEU A 862 17.18 -47.03 4.23
C LEU A 862 17.46 -47.22 2.73
N CYS A 863 18.15 -46.26 2.13
CA CYS A 863 18.59 -46.27 0.74
C CYS A 863 20.02 -46.82 0.68
N ASN A 864 20.16 -48.10 0.32
CA ASN A 864 21.41 -48.84 0.23
C ASN A 864 22.36 -48.30 -0.86
N ASN A 865 21.84 -47.67 -1.91
CA ASN A 865 22.65 -47.09 -2.99
C ASN A 865 23.52 -45.91 -2.50
N ASN A 866 22.99 -45.07 -1.61
CA ASN A 866 23.67 -43.85 -1.15
C ASN A 866 23.96 -43.84 0.35
N ASN A 867 23.61 -44.91 1.07
CA ASN A 867 23.72 -45.05 2.52
C ASN A 867 23.05 -43.89 3.31
N THR A 868 21.86 -43.48 2.86
CA THR A 868 21.03 -42.42 3.47
C THR A 868 19.65 -42.96 3.83
N TYR A 869 18.94 -42.29 4.73
CA TYR A 869 17.54 -42.56 5.05
C TYR A 869 16.65 -41.59 4.29
N LEU A 870 15.70 -42.11 3.50
CA LEU A 870 14.62 -41.35 2.88
C LEU A 870 13.47 -41.24 3.89
N LEU A 871 12.99 -40.03 4.11
CA LEU A 871 11.87 -39.70 4.99
C LEU A 871 10.74 -39.14 4.14
N ASN A 872 9.53 -39.67 4.31
CA ASN A 872 8.37 -39.25 3.53
C ASN A 872 7.13 -39.11 4.42
N GLY A 873 6.43 -37.98 4.32
CA GLY A 873 5.28 -37.67 5.15
C GLY A 873 4.33 -36.64 4.54
N THR A 874 3.11 -36.61 5.07
CA THR A 874 2.06 -35.64 4.68
C THR A 874 1.49 -34.93 5.91
N GLY A 875 0.99 -33.72 5.73
CA GLY A 875 0.39 -32.93 6.80
C GLY A 875 0.11 -31.50 6.35
N ASP A 876 -0.81 -30.83 7.04
CA ASP A 876 -1.16 -29.43 6.77
C ASP A 876 -0.25 -28.49 7.56
N GLY A 877 0.95 -28.24 7.01
CA GLY A 877 1.99 -27.42 7.63
C GLY A 877 3.40 -27.80 7.18
N GLN A 878 4.41 -27.12 7.74
CA GLN A 878 5.81 -27.45 7.52
C GLN A 878 6.17 -28.72 8.27
N LEU A 879 6.42 -29.81 7.53
CA LEU A 879 6.88 -31.08 8.09
C LEU A 879 8.34 -30.96 8.53
N LEU A 880 8.61 -31.38 9.77
CA LEU A 880 9.94 -31.39 10.39
C LEU A 880 10.22 -32.78 10.94
N TRP A 881 11.44 -33.27 10.73
CA TRP A 881 11.86 -34.63 11.09
C TRP A 881 12.89 -34.59 12.22
N TYR A 882 12.74 -35.51 13.17
CA TYR A 882 13.52 -35.59 14.39
C TYR A 882 14.02 -37.02 14.62
N LYS A 883 15.12 -37.18 15.36
CA LYS A 883 15.66 -38.49 15.72
C LYS A 883 14.91 -39.08 16.94
N SER A 884 14.37 -38.23 17.81
CA SER A 884 13.53 -38.60 18.96
C SER A 884 12.32 -37.67 19.10
N ALA A 885 11.30 -38.11 19.86
CA ALA A 885 10.13 -37.30 20.16
C ALA A 885 10.45 -36.02 20.96
N THR A 886 11.59 -35.95 21.64
CA THR A 886 11.96 -34.85 22.54
C THR A 886 13.08 -33.95 22.01
N ASP A 887 13.60 -34.22 20.81
CA ASP A 887 14.72 -33.44 20.26
C ASP A 887 14.31 -31.98 20.04
N ALA A 888 15.18 -31.04 20.42
CA ALA A 888 14.90 -29.61 20.22
C ALA A 888 15.03 -29.19 18.73
N LEU A 889 15.92 -29.85 17.97
CA LEU A 889 16.26 -29.46 16.60
C LEU A 889 15.90 -30.57 15.61
N PRO A 890 15.29 -30.21 14.46
CA PRO A 890 15.02 -31.19 13.41
C PRO A 890 16.30 -31.57 12.67
N ILE A 891 16.38 -32.83 12.25
CA ILE A 891 17.45 -33.40 11.42
C ILE A 891 17.20 -33.22 9.92
N ALA A 892 15.94 -33.01 9.53
CA ALA A 892 15.51 -32.77 8.15
C ALA A 892 14.14 -32.08 8.14
N PHE A 893 13.72 -31.57 6.97
CA PHE A 893 12.45 -30.86 6.80
C PHE A 893 11.85 -31.13 5.42
N GLY A 894 10.54 -30.95 5.30
CA GLY A 894 9.78 -31.13 4.06
C GLY A 894 9.10 -32.49 3.96
N PRO A 895 8.12 -32.62 3.04
CA PRO A 895 7.32 -33.84 2.86
C PRO A 895 8.18 -35.01 2.36
N ILE A 896 9.22 -34.75 1.58
CA ILE A 896 10.22 -35.73 1.16
C ILE A 896 11.59 -35.17 1.55
N ALA A 897 12.34 -35.90 2.39
CA ALA A 897 13.65 -35.48 2.85
C ALA A 897 14.63 -36.67 2.92
N SER A 898 15.93 -36.39 2.95
CA SER A 898 16.97 -37.42 3.12
C SER A 898 17.94 -37.03 4.23
N THR A 899 18.37 -38.00 5.05
CA THR A 899 19.35 -37.77 6.12
C THR A 899 20.36 -38.90 6.24
N THR A 900 21.59 -38.59 6.66
CA THR A 900 22.61 -39.59 7.04
C THR A 900 22.54 -39.95 8.52
N VAL A 901 21.72 -39.23 9.31
CA VAL A 901 21.57 -39.47 10.75
C VAL A 901 20.82 -40.78 10.96
N ALA A 902 21.45 -41.73 11.66
CA ALA A 902 20.81 -43.00 11.99
C ALA A 902 19.63 -42.80 12.98
N PRO A 903 18.52 -43.53 12.79
CA PRO A 903 17.35 -43.47 13.67
C PRO A 903 17.66 -44.05 15.07
N THR A 904 16.81 -43.73 16.05
CA THR A 904 16.83 -44.42 17.35
C THR A 904 15.83 -45.57 17.30
N ASN A 905 16.25 -46.80 17.61
CA ASN A 905 15.38 -47.99 17.56
C ASN A 905 14.63 -48.14 16.22
N ASN A 906 15.31 -47.90 15.09
CA ASN A 906 14.74 -47.90 13.74
C ASN A 906 13.51 -46.99 13.56
N THR A 907 13.39 -45.93 14.35
CA THR A 907 12.26 -44.99 14.28
C THR A 907 12.76 -43.54 14.22
N PHE A 908 12.19 -42.76 13.31
CA PHE A 908 12.24 -41.30 13.30
C PHE A 908 10.94 -40.72 13.84
N TYR A 909 10.88 -39.43 14.10
CA TYR A 909 9.66 -38.73 14.50
C TYR A 909 9.40 -37.56 13.56
N ALA A 910 8.15 -37.30 13.23
CA ALA A 910 7.77 -36.12 12.45
C ALA A 910 6.81 -35.25 13.26
N GLY A 911 6.98 -33.93 13.13
CA GLY A 911 6.09 -32.90 13.64
C GLY A 911 5.71 -31.92 12.53
N LEU A 912 4.64 -31.16 12.75
CA LEU A 912 4.28 -30.01 11.91
C LEU A 912 4.51 -28.73 12.70
N ASN A 913 5.20 -27.76 12.11
CA ASN A 913 5.40 -26.42 12.65
C ASN A 913 5.92 -26.39 14.11
N ASP A 914 6.70 -27.39 14.52
CA ASP A 914 7.04 -27.65 15.93
C ASP A 914 8.51 -27.39 16.26
N PHE A 915 9.16 -26.52 15.50
CA PHE A 915 10.48 -26.00 15.80
C PHE A 915 10.41 -24.69 16.59
N SER A 916 11.27 -24.57 17.62
CA SER A 916 11.45 -23.36 18.44
C SER A 916 12.84 -23.37 19.06
N GLY A 917 13.53 -22.24 19.10
CA GLY A 917 14.78 -22.10 19.85
C GLY A 917 15.51 -20.78 19.62
N ASN A 918 16.59 -20.56 20.38
CA ASN A 918 17.36 -19.31 20.35
C ASN A 918 18.58 -19.39 19.43
N VAL A 919 18.92 -18.29 18.77
CA VAL A 919 20.12 -18.16 17.92
C VAL A 919 20.85 -16.85 18.20
N GLY A 920 22.17 -16.88 18.04
CA GLY A 920 23.05 -15.74 18.31
C GLY A 920 23.47 -15.63 19.79
N PRO A 921 24.35 -14.67 20.12
CA PRO A 921 24.76 -14.36 21.48
C PRO A 921 23.58 -13.98 22.38
N ALA A 922 23.55 -14.51 23.61
CA ALA A 922 22.46 -14.25 24.56
C ALA A 922 22.40 -12.78 25.02
N THR A 923 23.55 -12.10 25.12
CA THR A 923 23.65 -10.72 25.61
C THR A 923 24.75 -9.96 24.86
N LYS A 924 24.75 -8.63 24.97
CA LYS A 924 25.78 -7.77 24.37
C LYS A 924 27.19 -7.97 24.94
N SER A 925 27.32 -8.62 26.09
CA SER A 925 28.62 -8.94 26.72
C SER A 925 29.35 -10.12 26.06
N ALA A 926 28.75 -10.77 25.06
CA ALA A 926 29.40 -11.83 24.30
C ALA A 926 30.62 -11.35 23.49
N PHE A 927 30.74 -10.06 23.19
CA PHE A 927 31.89 -9.50 22.47
C PHE A 927 32.40 -8.21 23.11
N THR A 928 33.66 -7.85 22.82
CA THR A 928 34.39 -6.76 23.46
C THR A 928 34.24 -5.44 22.68
N GLY A 929 33.28 -4.60 23.05
CA GLY A 929 33.12 -3.26 22.46
C GLY A 929 31.66 -2.84 22.31
N GLY A 930 31.43 -1.84 21.46
CA GLY A 930 30.11 -1.37 21.07
C GLY A 930 29.70 -0.01 21.61
N GLY A 931 28.52 0.44 21.17
CA GLY A 931 27.91 1.71 21.54
C GLY A 931 26.50 1.83 20.97
N TYR A 932 25.81 2.90 21.35
CA TYR A 932 24.44 3.19 20.91
C TYR A 932 24.46 4.27 19.85
N ASN A 933 23.72 4.06 18.77
CA ASN A 933 23.45 5.08 17.76
C ASN A 933 22.29 4.63 16.86
N GLN A 934 22.03 5.39 15.82
CA GLN A 934 21.31 4.97 14.64
C GLN A 934 22.32 4.43 13.62
N PHE A 935 22.18 3.17 13.18
CA PHE A 935 23.10 2.55 12.24
C PHE A 935 22.38 2.03 10.99
N GLY A 936 22.93 2.29 9.80
CA GLY A 936 22.31 1.93 8.52
C GLY A 936 22.43 0.48 8.01
N PRO A 937 23.41 -0.35 8.40
CA PRO A 937 23.53 -1.72 7.87
C PRO A 937 22.34 -2.63 8.23
N SER A 938 21.90 -3.44 7.26
CA SER A 938 20.88 -4.49 7.48
C SER A 938 21.52 -5.75 8.08
N VAL A 939 20.78 -6.48 8.91
CA VAL A 939 21.13 -7.85 9.32
C VAL A 939 20.71 -8.80 8.21
N VAL A 940 21.61 -9.66 7.74
CA VAL A 940 21.30 -10.66 6.72
C VAL A 940 21.04 -12.00 7.40
N VAL A 941 19.92 -12.63 7.06
CA VAL A 941 19.50 -13.92 7.61
C VAL A 941 19.14 -14.88 6.48
N TYR A 942 19.20 -16.17 6.75
CA TYR A 942 18.79 -17.23 5.82
C TYR A 942 17.92 -18.24 6.55
N THR A 943 16.89 -18.73 5.88
CA THR A 943 16.07 -19.82 6.39
C THR A 943 15.77 -20.85 5.32
N ASN A 944 15.68 -22.12 5.73
CA ASN A 944 15.32 -23.25 4.88
C ASN A 944 13.82 -23.58 4.91
N VAL A 945 13.08 -23.05 5.87
CA VAL A 945 11.65 -23.30 6.07
C VAL A 945 10.96 -22.02 6.53
N PRO A 946 9.63 -21.93 6.45
CA PRO A 946 8.91 -20.78 6.99
C PRO A 946 9.12 -20.63 8.51
N VAL A 947 9.62 -19.47 8.95
CA VAL A 947 9.88 -19.19 10.37
C VAL A 947 9.36 -17.82 10.81
N VAL A 948 9.24 -17.64 12.12
CA VAL A 948 8.96 -16.38 12.81
C VAL A 948 10.12 -16.06 13.74
N LEU A 949 10.69 -14.87 13.61
CA LEU A 949 11.58 -14.28 14.60
C LEU A 949 10.68 -13.67 15.68
N GLU A 950 10.47 -14.39 16.77
CA GLU A 950 9.44 -14.06 17.77
C GLU A 950 9.92 -12.94 18.70
N THR A 951 11.06 -13.14 19.37
CA THR A 951 11.60 -12.16 20.30
C THR A 951 13.10 -11.99 20.15
N ALA A 952 13.64 -10.84 20.51
CA ALA A 952 15.08 -10.66 20.74
C ALA A 952 15.30 -9.76 21.96
N ARG A 953 16.39 -10.00 22.68
CA ARG A 953 16.93 -9.04 23.65
C ARG A 953 17.59 -7.90 22.91
N MET A 954 17.18 -6.68 23.22
CA MET A 954 17.67 -5.45 22.61
C MET A 954 17.98 -4.40 23.66
N TYR A 955 18.83 -3.43 23.29
CA TYR A 955 19.38 -2.43 24.21
C TYR A 955 19.21 -1.03 23.60
N PHE A 956 18.54 -0.14 24.33
CA PHE A 956 18.13 1.18 23.82
C PHE A 956 18.78 2.30 24.63
N GLY A 957 19.48 3.18 23.93
CA GLY A 957 20.18 4.33 24.51
C GLY A 957 19.30 5.55 24.75
N ASN A 958 18.20 5.67 23.99
CA ASN A 958 17.24 6.76 24.06
C ASN A 958 15.84 6.26 23.65
N PRO A 959 14.74 6.78 24.23
CA PRO A 959 13.41 6.38 23.79
C PRO A 959 13.07 6.93 22.40
N GLY A 960 12.17 6.23 21.71
CA GLY A 960 11.65 6.59 20.39
C GLY A 960 11.18 5.36 19.62
N LYS A 961 11.00 5.47 18.30
CA LYS A 961 10.47 4.43 17.42
C LYS A 961 11.55 3.83 16.53
N LEU A 962 11.71 2.51 16.60
CA LEU A 962 12.58 1.73 15.73
C LEU A 962 11.76 0.73 14.91
N THR A 963 11.86 0.76 13.59
CA THR A 963 11.18 -0.18 12.70
C THR A 963 12.17 -1.13 12.04
N PHE A 964 11.91 -2.44 12.07
CA PHE A 964 12.64 -3.44 11.28
C PHE A 964 11.80 -3.90 10.09
N THR A 965 12.36 -3.81 8.88
CA THR A 965 11.74 -4.30 7.63
C THR A 965 12.54 -5.47 7.07
N VAL A 966 11.86 -6.60 6.82
CA VAL A 966 12.41 -7.79 6.20
C VAL A 966 12.12 -7.75 4.70
N THR A 967 13.17 -7.77 3.88
CA THR A 967 13.05 -7.92 2.42
C THR A 967 13.63 -9.25 1.97
N ASN A 968 12.99 -9.90 1.00
CA ASN A 968 13.54 -11.11 0.37
C ASN A 968 14.63 -10.74 -0.67
N ALA A 969 15.20 -11.77 -1.32
CA ALA A 969 16.25 -11.58 -2.32
C ALA A 969 15.82 -10.77 -3.56
N ASN A 970 14.52 -10.66 -3.85
CA ASN A 970 13.97 -9.86 -4.95
C ASN A 970 13.74 -8.39 -4.56
N GLY A 971 14.04 -8.01 -3.31
CA GLY A 971 13.77 -6.67 -2.77
C GLY A 971 12.33 -6.49 -2.28
N GLU A 972 11.50 -7.53 -2.33
CA GLU A 972 10.10 -7.47 -1.87
C GLU A 972 10.06 -7.45 -0.34
N THR A 973 9.26 -6.54 0.24
CA THR A 973 9.04 -6.52 1.69
C THR A 973 8.11 -7.66 2.10
N VAL A 974 8.61 -8.58 2.94
CA VAL A 974 7.84 -9.75 3.40
C VAL A 974 7.29 -9.60 4.82
N SER A 975 7.93 -8.80 5.68
CA SER A 975 7.50 -8.59 7.06
C SER A 975 8.05 -7.28 7.62
N THR A 976 7.35 -6.65 8.56
CA THR A 976 7.82 -5.44 9.26
C THR A 976 7.35 -5.47 10.71
N THR A 977 8.13 -4.89 11.63
CA THR A 977 7.73 -4.65 13.02
C THR A 977 8.23 -3.28 13.49
N THR A 978 7.39 -2.52 14.21
CA THR A 978 7.77 -1.23 14.82
C THR A 978 7.76 -1.35 16.34
N ILE A 979 8.89 -0.98 16.94
CA ILE A 979 9.14 -1.02 18.39
C ILE A 979 9.10 0.41 18.91
N ASN A 980 8.14 0.71 19.79
CA ASN A 980 8.16 1.93 20.61
C ASN A 980 9.06 1.68 21.81
N ALA A 981 10.34 2.02 21.70
CA ALA A 981 11.35 1.69 22.68
C ALA A 981 11.34 2.68 23.85
N SER A 982 11.33 2.13 25.07
CA SER A 982 11.83 2.85 26.26
C SER A 982 13.34 2.64 26.35
N ALA A 983 14.07 3.65 26.82
CA ALA A 983 15.51 3.49 27.05
C ALA A 983 15.76 2.45 28.15
N THR A 984 16.70 1.54 27.90
CA THR A 984 17.19 0.55 28.87
C THR A 984 18.54 0.96 29.46
N ARG A 985 19.22 1.91 28.82
CA ARG A 985 20.44 2.54 29.30
C ARG A 985 20.20 3.30 30.60
N SER A 986 21.14 3.20 31.54
CA SER A 986 21.08 3.83 32.87
C SER A 986 20.97 5.35 32.81
N THR A 987 21.49 5.95 31.75
CA THR A 987 21.41 7.39 31.47
C THR A 987 20.99 7.59 30.01
N PRO A 988 19.70 7.81 29.74
CA PRO A 988 19.23 8.00 28.37
C PRO A 988 19.78 9.26 27.72
N GLY A 989 19.95 9.26 26.40
CA GLY A 989 20.30 10.47 25.64
C GLY A 989 20.36 10.24 24.12
N PRO A 990 20.08 11.26 23.31
CA PRO A 990 20.07 11.13 21.85
C PRO A 990 21.49 10.99 21.27
N GLY A 991 21.57 10.51 20.02
CA GLY A 991 22.82 10.44 19.25
C GLY A 991 23.78 9.32 19.67
N ALA A 992 25.07 9.47 19.31
CA ALA A 992 26.09 8.47 19.59
C ALA A 992 26.45 8.41 21.08
N GLN A 993 26.41 7.22 21.67
CA GLN A 993 26.75 6.99 23.07
C GLN A 993 27.68 5.79 23.25
N THR A 994 28.53 5.86 24.27
CA THR A 994 29.39 4.74 24.67
C THR A 994 28.58 3.59 25.28
N ASN A 995 29.13 2.37 25.20
CA ASN A 995 28.57 1.20 25.87
C ASN A 995 28.30 1.47 27.36
N ASP A 996 27.14 1.06 27.84
CA ASP A 996 26.78 1.03 29.25
C ASP A 996 26.83 -0.43 29.73
N PRO A 997 27.86 -0.84 30.49
CA PRO A 997 27.99 -2.20 30.97
C PRO A 997 26.84 -2.68 31.89
N ALA A 998 26.10 -1.76 32.52
CA ALA A 998 25.00 -2.07 33.44
C ALA A 998 23.64 -2.25 32.74
N ASP A 999 23.52 -1.86 31.47
CA ASP A 999 22.29 -2.00 30.72
C ASP A 999 22.05 -3.47 30.32
N GLU A 1000 21.04 -4.09 30.95
CA GLU A 1000 20.61 -5.48 30.75
C GLU A 1000 19.73 -5.67 29.51
N GLY A 1001 19.31 -4.58 28.87
CA GLY A 1001 18.38 -4.57 27.76
C GLY A 1001 16.98 -5.03 28.17
N THR A 1002 16.11 -5.18 27.19
CA THR A 1002 14.76 -5.69 27.38
C THR A 1002 14.42 -6.72 26.31
N LEU A 1003 13.50 -7.63 26.61
CA LEU A 1003 12.98 -8.58 25.64
C LEU A 1003 11.93 -7.87 24.78
N VAL A 1004 12.15 -7.86 23.47
CA VAL A 1004 11.28 -7.20 22.50
C VAL A 1004 10.59 -8.25 21.66
N ASN A 1005 9.27 -8.13 21.53
CA ASN A 1005 8.49 -8.92 20.57
C ASN A 1005 8.73 -8.36 19.16
N LEU A 1006 9.32 -9.19 18.29
CA LEU A 1006 9.59 -8.87 16.90
C LEU A 1006 8.47 -9.38 15.99
N ASN A 1007 8.07 -10.65 16.14
CA ASN A 1007 7.11 -11.37 15.28
C ASN A 1007 7.37 -11.19 13.77
N LEU A 1008 8.63 -11.13 13.36
CA LEU A 1008 9.00 -10.97 11.94
C LEU A 1008 8.91 -12.31 11.22
N THR A 1009 8.10 -12.38 10.16
CA THR A 1009 7.88 -13.61 9.39
C THR A 1009 8.84 -13.71 8.21
N LEU A 1010 9.34 -14.92 7.97
CA LEU A 1010 10.12 -15.30 6.80
C LEU A 1010 9.34 -16.44 6.12
N PRO A 1011 8.45 -16.14 5.16
CA PRO A 1011 7.40 -17.06 4.72
C PRO A 1011 7.88 -18.17 3.80
N THR A 1012 9.04 -18.00 3.15
CA THR A 1012 9.62 -19.00 2.24
C THR A 1012 11.10 -19.23 2.55
N ALA A 1013 11.63 -20.37 2.10
CA ALA A 1013 13.08 -20.58 2.13
C ALA A 1013 13.80 -19.49 1.31
N GLY A 1014 14.94 -19.00 1.82
CA GLY A 1014 15.72 -17.98 1.13
C GLY A 1014 16.50 -17.04 2.05
N THR A 1015 17.21 -16.12 1.42
CA THR A 1015 17.95 -15.04 2.08
C THR A 1015 17.06 -13.84 2.27
N TYR A 1016 17.15 -13.22 3.44
CA TYR A 1016 16.44 -12.00 3.77
C TYR A 1016 17.37 -10.95 4.37
N ALA A 1017 17.06 -9.68 4.13
CA ALA A 1017 17.70 -8.55 4.78
C ALA A 1017 16.72 -7.88 5.75
N ILE A 1018 17.14 -7.73 7.01
CA ILE A 1018 16.38 -7.06 8.08
C ILE A 1018 16.98 -5.67 8.27
N THR A 1019 16.24 -4.65 7.85
CA THR A 1019 16.69 -3.27 7.83
C THR A 1019 16.09 -2.47 8.99
N PRO A 1020 16.91 -1.77 9.80
CA PRO A 1020 16.42 -0.80 10.77
C PRO A 1020 16.08 0.56 10.12
N THR A 1021 14.99 1.18 10.55
CA THR A 1021 14.62 2.58 10.27
C THR A 1021 14.28 3.25 11.60
N TYR A 1022 14.84 4.43 11.82
CA TYR A 1022 14.76 5.16 13.08
C TYR A 1022 13.83 6.37 12.94
N ASP A 1023 13.16 6.76 14.03
CA ASP A 1023 12.68 8.14 14.15
C ASP A 1023 13.84 9.11 14.47
N THR A 1024 13.50 10.35 14.80
CA THR A 1024 14.51 11.39 15.06
C THR A 1024 15.25 11.21 16.39
N SER A 1025 14.84 10.31 17.30
CA SER A 1025 15.39 10.28 18.67
C SER A 1025 15.91 8.93 19.14
N VAL A 1026 15.37 7.78 18.68
CA VAL A 1026 15.74 6.48 19.23
C VAL A 1026 17.19 6.11 18.88
N THR A 1027 17.88 5.44 19.82
CA THR A 1027 19.23 4.89 19.61
C THR A 1027 19.29 3.46 20.11
N VAL A 1028 20.03 2.59 19.42
CA VAL A 1028 20.09 1.15 19.70
C VAL A 1028 21.55 0.70 19.76
N PHE A 1029 21.85 -0.35 20.51
CA PHE A 1029 23.23 -0.85 20.66
C PHE A 1029 23.70 -1.72 19.49
N ARG A 1030 24.95 -1.50 19.03
CA ARG A 1030 25.71 -2.40 18.14
C ARG A 1030 27.05 -2.76 18.76
N ASN A 1031 27.44 -4.04 18.68
CA ASN A 1031 28.82 -4.43 19.00
C ASN A 1031 29.78 -4.25 17.81
N ASN A 1032 31.02 -3.82 18.07
CA ASN A 1032 32.04 -3.58 17.05
C ASN A 1032 33.44 -4.10 17.38
N GLY A 1033 33.60 -4.99 18.36
CA GLY A 1033 34.89 -5.57 18.67
C GLY A 1033 34.77 -7.00 19.16
N GLY A 1034 35.68 -7.86 18.70
CA GLY A 1034 35.72 -9.28 19.08
C GLY A 1034 34.57 -10.13 18.55
N VAL A 1035 33.84 -9.68 17.52
CA VAL A 1035 32.72 -10.44 16.94
C VAL A 1035 33.24 -11.68 16.20
N ALA A 1036 32.84 -12.86 16.68
CA ALA A 1036 33.14 -14.15 16.09
C ALA A 1036 31.90 -15.05 16.12
N GLY A 1037 31.71 -15.89 15.10
CA GLY A 1037 30.62 -16.88 15.06
C GLY A 1037 29.65 -16.79 13.88
N TYR A 1038 29.82 -15.86 12.94
CA TYR A 1038 29.03 -15.88 11.70
C TYR A 1038 29.37 -17.10 10.81
N PRO A 1039 28.36 -17.73 10.17
CA PRO A 1039 26.94 -17.54 10.44
C PRO A 1039 26.51 -18.17 11.77
N PHE A 1040 25.73 -17.45 12.58
CA PHE A 1040 25.13 -18.01 13.80
C PHE A 1040 23.93 -18.87 13.39
N LYS A 1041 23.99 -20.19 13.62
CA LYS A 1041 22.97 -21.14 13.14
C LYS A 1041 22.19 -21.77 14.28
N ILE A 1042 20.93 -22.09 14.01
CA ILE A 1042 20.12 -23.02 14.81
C ILE A 1042 19.66 -24.17 13.92
N GLY A 1043 20.28 -25.34 14.14
CA GLY A 1043 20.09 -26.51 13.30
C GLY A 1043 20.36 -26.23 11.81
N ASN A 1044 19.68 -26.97 10.94
CA ASN A 1044 19.65 -26.71 9.50
C ASN A 1044 18.40 -25.90 9.09
N ILE A 1045 17.93 -25.01 9.97
CA ILE A 1045 16.65 -24.30 9.80
C ILE A 1045 16.84 -22.81 9.55
N PHE A 1046 17.61 -22.14 10.41
CA PHE A 1046 17.77 -20.69 10.36
C PHE A 1046 19.20 -20.29 10.71
N SER A 1047 19.67 -19.21 10.10
CA SER A 1047 20.96 -18.61 10.43
C SER A 1047 20.98 -17.10 10.26
N ILE A 1048 21.66 -16.43 11.19
CA ILE A 1048 22.10 -15.04 11.02
C ILE A 1048 23.40 -15.08 10.23
N MET A 1049 23.36 -14.65 8.97
CA MET A 1049 24.47 -14.77 8.03
C MET A 1049 25.54 -13.70 8.23
N GLY A 1050 25.12 -12.49 8.61
CA GLY A 1050 26.01 -11.33 8.65
C GLY A 1050 25.25 -10.02 8.69
N ASN A 1051 25.86 -8.98 8.14
CA ASN A 1051 25.24 -7.68 7.94
C ASN A 1051 25.79 -7.02 6.67
N THR A 1052 25.19 -5.91 6.25
CA THR A 1052 25.58 -5.21 5.01
C THR A 1052 26.60 -4.09 5.24
N ALA A 1053 27.38 -4.10 6.33
CA ALA A 1053 28.39 -3.08 6.57
C ALA A 1053 29.56 -3.25 5.57
N VAL A 1054 29.94 -2.15 4.93
CA VAL A 1054 31.07 -2.06 3.99
C VAL A 1054 32.15 -1.15 4.55
N SER A 1055 33.42 -1.46 4.27
CA SER A 1055 34.53 -0.67 4.79
C SER A 1055 34.55 0.71 4.10
N PRO A 1056 34.57 1.82 4.87
CA PRO A 1056 34.60 3.16 4.30
C PRO A 1056 35.95 3.48 3.62
N THR A 1057 37.01 2.72 3.90
CA THR A 1057 38.35 2.92 3.34
C THR A 1057 38.74 1.87 2.31
N ASN A 1058 38.00 0.76 2.21
CA ASN A 1058 38.24 -0.31 1.24
C ASN A 1058 36.95 -1.06 0.89
N ALA A 1059 36.24 -0.60 -0.14
CA ALA A 1059 34.99 -1.23 -0.59
C ALA A 1059 35.15 -2.70 -1.05
N SER A 1060 36.37 -3.19 -1.29
CA SER A 1060 36.65 -4.58 -1.67
C SER A 1060 36.86 -5.53 -0.47
N ASP A 1061 36.85 -5.03 0.77
CA ASP A 1061 36.96 -5.87 1.96
C ASP A 1061 35.67 -6.68 2.19
N THR A 1062 35.68 -7.91 1.66
CA THR A 1062 34.58 -8.88 1.79
C THR A 1062 34.38 -9.43 3.21
N THR A 1063 35.22 -9.03 4.18
CA THR A 1063 35.16 -9.50 5.57
C THR A 1063 34.74 -8.43 6.55
N TYR A 1064 34.64 -7.17 6.14
CA TYR A 1064 34.37 -6.03 7.03
C TYR A 1064 33.12 -6.19 7.90
N TYR A 1065 32.05 -6.77 7.33
CA TYR A 1065 30.79 -7.03 8.04
C TYR A 1065 30.99 -7.90 9.30
N LYS A 1066 32.01 -8.75 9.34
CA LYS A 1066 32.29 -9.65 10.47
C LYS A 1066 32.73 -8.90 11.72
N THR A 1067 33.14 -7.63 11.58
CA THR A 1067 33.53 -6.76 12.71
C THR A 1067 32.35 -6.40 13.61
N PHE A 1068 31.11 -6.55 13.12
CA PHE A 1068 29.93 -6.01 13.79
C PHE A 1068 28.87 -7.08 14.09
N TYR A 1069 28.23 -6.95 15.24
CA TYR A 1069 27.02 -7.68 15.59
C TYR A 1069 25.87 -6.70 15.82
N TYR A 1070 24.82 -6.87 15.03
CA TYR A 1070 23.63 -6.03 15.00
C TYR A 1070 22.40 -6.82 15.48
N TYR A 1071 21.36 -6.07 15.83
CA TYR A 1071 20.85 -5.84 17.20
C TYR A 1071 20.29 -7.02 17.98
N PHE A 1072 20.19 -8.19 17.37
CA PHE A 1072 19.36 -9.29 17.86
C PHE A 1072 20.15 -10.22 18.78
N TYR A 1073 20.09 -9.97 20.09
CA TYR A 1073 20.65 -10.88 21.09
C TYR A 1073 19.58 -11.87 21.55
N ASP A 1074 19.98 -13.11 21.83
CA ASP A 1074 19.09 -14.20 22.23
C ASP A 1074 17.83 -14.32 21.34
N LEU A 1075 18.04 -14.30 20.02
CA LEU A 1075 16.95 -14.26 19.05
C LEU A 1075 16.15 -15.56 19.10
N HIS A 1076 14.91 -15.51 19.59
CA HIS A 1076 14.00 -16.65 19.59
C HIS A 1076 13.36 -16.81 18.22
N VAL A 1077 13.56 -17.96 17.60
CA VAL A 1077 13.04 -18.32 16.27
C VAL A 1077 12.16 -19.54 16.43
N LYS A 1078 10.96 -19.50 15.84
CA LYS A 1078 10.04 -20.64 15.82
C LYS A 1078 9.46 -20.87 14.43
N SER A 1079 8.88 -22.04 14.21
CA SER A 1079 8.11 -22.33 13.01
C SER A 1079 6.89 -21.42 12.89
N MET A 1080 6.49 -21.18 11.65
CA MET A 1080 5.23 -20.51 11.34
C MET A 1080 4.05 -21.46 11.51
N GLY A 1081 2.95 -21.00 12.12
CA GLY A 1081 1.73 -21.80 12.35
C GLY A 1081 1.68 -22.54 13.69
N CYS A 1082 0.57 -23.23 13.96
CA CYS A 1082 0.44 -24.03 15.19
C CYS A 1082 1.24 -25.33 15.11
N PRO A 1083 1.97 -25.70 16.17
CA PRO A 1083 2.62 -26.99 16.23
C PRO A 1083 1.56 -28.10 16.27
N SER A 1084 1.84 -29.23 15.61
CA SER A 1084 1.04 -30.45 15.78
C SER A 1084 0.97 -30.84 17.25
N ALA A 1085 -0.17 -31.37 17.70
CA ALA A 1085 -0.40 -31.71 19.11
C ALA A 1085 0.66 -32.65 19.70
N ALA A 1086 1.21 -33.54 18.88
CA ALA A 1086 2.34 -34.39 19.23
C ALA A 1086 3.13 -34.76 17.96
N ARG A 1087 4.41 -35.11 18.15
CA ARG A 1087 5.22 -35.76 17.10
C ARG A 1087 4.81 -37.22 16.96
N LEU A 1088 4.68 -37.71 15.73
CA LEU A 1088 4.34 -39.11 15.46
C LEU A 1088 5.55 -39.92 14.99
N PRO A 1089 5.66 -41.21 15.36
CA PRO A 1089 6.75 -42.06 14.95
C PRO A 1089 6.63 -42.47 13.47
N ALA A 1090 7.77 -42.58 12.80
CA ALA A 1090 7.94 -43.08 11.45
C ALA A 1090 8.98 -44.21 11.47
N ALA A 1091 8.51 -45.45 11.45
CA ALA A 1091 9.38 -46.61 11.42
C ALA A 1091 10.15 -46.68 10.10
N VAL A 1092 11.43 -47.07 10.17
CA VAL A 1092 12.23 -47.38 8.99
C VAL A 1092 11.77 -48.71 8.43
N ASN A 1093 11.07 -48.61 7.31
CA ASN A 1093 10.62 -49.72 6.51
C ASN A 1093 11.73 -50.24 5.61
N LYS A 1094 11.67 -51.53 5.31
CA LYS A 1094 12.49 -52.20 4.30
C LYS A 1094 11.62 -53.21 3.56
N PRO A 1095 12.02 -53.64 2.35
CA PRO A 1095 11.35 -54.73 1.67
C PRO A 1095 11.36 -56.00 2.53
N VAL A 1096 10.22 -56.67 2.60
CA VAL A 1096 10.03 -57.93 3.33
C VAL A 1096 9.68 -59.00 2.33
N ILE A 1097 10.45 -60.09 2.37
CA ILE A 1097 10.15 -61.29 1.59
C ILE A 1097 9.25 -62.18 2.44
N THR A 1098 8.06 -62.45 1.92
CA THR A 1098 7.15 -63.48 2.44
C THR A 1098 7.09 -64.65 1.48
N ARG A 1099 6.78 -65.85 1.99
CA ARG A 1099 6.66 -67.06 1.17
C ARG A 1099 5.22 -67.55 1.23
N VAL A 1100 4.61 -67.75 0.06
CA VAL A 1100 3.35 -68.49 -0.10
C VAL A 1100 3.65 -69.64 -1.07
N ASP A 1101 3.51 -70.88 -0.60
CA ASP A 1101 3.98 -72.08 -1.29
C ASP A 1101 5.45 -71.96 -1.76
N ASP A 1102 5.74 -72.06 -3.05
CA ASP A 1102 7.09 -71.91 -3.62
C ASP A 1102 7.30 -70.55 -4.30
N VAL A 1103 6.50 -69.55 -3.95
CA VAL A 1103 6.62 -68.19 -4.48
C VAL A 1103 7.03 -67.24 -3.37
N LEU A 1104 8.15 -66.57 -3.57
CA LEU A 1104 8.58 -65.44 -2.74
C LEU A 1104 7.83 -64.20 -3.20
N THR A 1105 7.27 -63.46 -2.26
CA THR A 1105 6.48 -62.24 -2.50
C THR A 1105 7.11 -61.09 -1.73
N SER A 1106 7.46 -60.03 -2.45
CA SER A 1106 7.82 -58.73 -1.88
C SER A 1106 6.56 -58.00 -1.45
N ASN A 1107 6.62 -57.29 -0.34
CA ASN A 1107 5.55 -56.37 0.07
C ASN A 1107 5.43 -55.13 -0.83
N PHE A 1108 6.31 -54.96 -1.83
CA PHE A 1108 6.26 -53.91 -2.83
C PHE A 1108 5.74 -54.44 -4.17
N ALA A 1109 4.73 -53.77 -4.74
CA ALA A 1109 4.11 -54.18 -6.00
C ALA A 1109 5.01 -53.93 -7.24
N GLU A 1110 5.88 -52.92 -7.18
CA GLU A 1110 6.69 -52.47 -8.31
C GLU A 1110 8.12 -52.11 -7.86
N GLY A 1111 9.03 -51.97 -8.82
CA GLY A 1111 10.42 -51.54 -8.58
C GLY A 1111 11.35 -52.63 -8.01
N ASN A 1112 10.92 -53.89 -7.99
CA ASN A 1112 11.71 -55.00 -7.42
C ASN A 1112 12.84 -55.45 -8.35
N GLN A 1113 13.91 -55.98 -7.75
CA GLN A 1113 14.95 -56.78 -8.40
C GLN A 1113 15.38 -57.87 -7.42
N TRP A 1114 15.21 -59.14 -7.79
CA TRP A 1114 15.56 -60.29 -6.95
C TRP A 1114 17.04 -60.69 -7.11
N TYR A 1115 17.64 -61.15 -6.00
CA TYR A 1115 19.01 -61.62 -5.93
C TYR A 1115 19.08 -63.01 -5.29
N LEU A 1116 19.97 -63.87 -5.78
CA LEU A 1116 20.31 -65.16 -5.19
C LEU A 1116 21.78 -65.12 -4.75
N ASN A 1117 22.05 -65.33 -3.46
CA ASN A 1117 23.38 -65.32 -2.87
C ASN A 1117 24.20 -64.06 -3.25
N GLY A 1118 23.52 -62.91 -3.35
CA GLY A 1118 24.12 -61.62 -3.71
C GLY A 1118 24.25 -61.33 -5.21
N VAL A 1119 23.87 -62.25 -6.10
CA VAL A 1119 23.91 -62.05 -7.56
C VAL A 1119 22.51 -61.77 -8.10
N ALA A 1120 22.36 -60.75 -8.95
CA ALA A 1120 21.07 -60.38 -9.54
C ALA A 1120 20.52 -61.52 -10.41
N VAL A 1121 19.24 -61.87 -10.22
CA VAL A 1121 18.55 -62.81 -11.08
C VAL A 1121 18.01 -62.05 -12.28
N ALA A 1122 18.54 -62.34 -13.47
CA ALA A 1122 18.19 -61.63 -14.70
C ALA A 1122 16.67 -61.72 -14.98
N GLY A 1123 16.03 -60.58 -15.21
CA GLY A 1123 14.60 -60.47 -15.53
C GLY A 1123 13.63 -60.64 -14.36
N ALA A 1124 14.12 -60.93 -13.15
CA ALA A 1124 13.28 -61.07 -11.97
C ALA A 1124 12.97 -59.70 -11.33
N THR A 1125 12.02 -58.97 -11.92
CA THR A 1125 11.63 -57.62 -11.46
C THR A 1125 10.19 -57.50 -10.93
N GLY A 1126 9.42 -58.59 -10.97
CA GLY A 1126 8.06 -58.63 -10.44
C GLY A 1126 7.99 -58.61 -8.91
N ALA A 1127 6.82 -58.26 -8.36
CA ALA A 1127 6.52 -58.36 -6.92
C ALA A 1127 6.62 -59.80 -6.39
N THR A 1128 6.45 -60.78 -7.27
CA THR A 1128 6.59 -62.21 -6.95
C THR A 1128 7.71 -62.83 -7.76
N TYR A 1129 8.38 -63.82 -7.17
CA TYR A 1129 9.41 -64.61 -7.82
C TYR A 1129 9.33 -66.07 -7.33
N ALA A 1130 9.23 -67.01 -8.27
CA ALA A 1130 9.23 -68.44 -7.97
C ALA A 1130 10.66 -68.99 -8.05
N PRO A 1131 11.35 -69.24 -6.92
CA PRO A 1131 12.75 -69.63 -6.96
C PRO A 1131 12.92 -71.05 -7.48
N ILE A 1132 13.90 -71.24 -8.35
CA ILE A 1132 14.26 -72.56 -8.92
C ILE A 1132 15.47 -73.20 -8.24
N GLN A 1133 16.07 -72.54 -7.25
CA GLN A 1133 17.24 -73.02 -6.49
C GLN A 1133 17.07 -72.69 -5.01
N SER A 1134 17.64 -73.51 -4.13
CA SER A 1134 17.79 -73.16 -2.72
C SER A 1134 18.94 -72.16 -2.55
N GLY A 1135 18.79 -71.24 -1.61
CA GLY A 1135 19.81 -70.25 -1.30
C GLY A 1135 19.23 -69.08 -0.51
N LYS A 1136 20.05 -68.05 -0.35
CA LYS A 1136 19.65 -66.83 0.33
C LYS A 1136 19.14 -65.83 -0.71
N TYR A 1137 17.88 -65.48 -0.61
CA TYR A 1137 17.25 -64.51 -1.49
C TYR A 1137 17.16 -63.15 -0.80
N THR A 1138 17.47 -62.10 -1.55
CA THR A 1138 17.16 -60.71 -1.17
C THR A 1138 16.42 -60.05 -2.31
N THR A 1139 15.57 -59.08 -2.00
CA THR A 1139 14.96 -58.19 -3.00
C THR A 1139 15.42 -56.77 -2.75
N GLU A 1140 15.80 -56.07 -3.82
CA GLU A 1140 15.99 -54.62 -3.81
C GLU A 1140 14.78 -53.95 -4.46
N VAL A 1141 14.30 -52.88 -3.85
CA VAL A 1141 13.20 -52.08 -4.36
C VAL A 1141 13.71 -50.69 -4.66
N THR A 1142 13.59 -50.25 -5.91
CA THR A 1142 13.80 -48.87 -6.31
C THR A 1142 12.48 -48.10 -6.20
N LEU A 1143 12.41 -47.18 -5.25
CA LEU A 1143 11.27 -46.29 -5.07
C LEU A 1143 11.25 -45.22 -6.17
N ASN A 1144 10.08 -44.60 -6.42
CA ASN A 1144 9.93 -43.52 -7.40
C ASN A 1144 10.83 -42.29 -7.13
N THR A 1145 11.38 -42.18 -5.93
CA THR A 1145 12.38 -41.17 -5.54
C THR A 1145 13.82 -41.54 -5.90
N GLY A 1146 14.07 -42.71 -6.49
CA GLY A 1146 15.41 -43.24 -6.80
C GLY A 1146 16.14 -43.91 -5.62
N CYS A 1147 15.49 -44.02 -4.45
CA CYS A 1147 16.03 -44.75 -3.30
C CYS A 1147 15.96 -46.27 -3.54
N VAL A 1148 17.09 -46.96 -3.41
CA VAL A 1148 17.15 -48.43 -3.51
C VAL A 1148 17.21 -49.01 -2.11
N SER A 1149 16.16 -49.70 -1.67
CA SER A 1149 16.11 -50.35 -0.34
C SER A 1149 16.18 -51.87 -0.48
N ARG A 1150 16.95 -52.55 0.36
CA ARG A 1150 17.19 -54.00 0.30
C ARG A 1150 16.52 -54.72 1.48
N SER A 1151 15.94 -55.89 1.22
CA SER A 1151 15.40 -56.78 2.25
C SER A 1151 16.48 -57.44 3.10
N ASP A 1152 16.06 -58.05 4.21
CA ASP A 1152 16.89 -59.07 4.86
C ASP A 1152 17.07 -60.29 3.95
N GLU A 1153 18.09 -61.09 4.23
CA GLU A 1153 18.29 -62.39 3.59
C GLU A 1153 17.18 -63.36 4.00
N PHE A 1154 16.41 -63.84 3.02
CA PHE A 1154 15.44 -64.91 3.19
C PHE A 1154 16.04 -66.24 2.72
N ALA A 1155 16.26 -67.17 3.65
CA ALA A 1155 16.71 -68.51 3.31
C ALA A 1155 15.55 -69.31 2.69
N PHE A 1156 15.63 -69.57 1.38
CA PHE A 1156 14.68 -70.41 0.68
C PHE A 1156 15.28 -71.80 0.46
N ALA A 1157 14.56 -72.82 0.91
CA ALA A 1157 14.80 -74.21 0.55
C ALA A 1157 13.70 -74.67 -0.41
N LEU A 1158 14.12 -74.99 -1.64
CA LEU A 1158 13.25 -75.61 -2.64
C LEU A 1158 13.00 -77.06 -2.25
N VAL A 1159 11.73 -77.43 -2.11
CA VAL A 1159 11.31 -78.77 -1.67
C VAL A 1159 10.67 -79.50 -2.85
N ALA A 1160 10.95 -80.80 -2.98
CA ALA A 1160 10.30 -81.62 -3.98
C ALA A 1160 8.80 -81.76 -3.66
N LYS A 1161 7.91 -81.30 -4.55
CA LYS A 1161 6.45 -81.44 -4.39
C LYS A 1161 5.99 -82.91 -4.38
N HIS A 1162 6.72 -83.76 -5.09
CA HIS A 1162 6.50 -85.21 -5.15
C HIS A 1162 7.85 -85.92 -4.99
N PRO A 1163 8.36 -86.06 -3.75
CA PRO A 1163 9.61 -86.77 -3.52
C PRO A 1163 9.49 -88.20 -4.02
N ASP A 1164 10.46 -88.63 -4.82
CA ASP A 1164 10.44 -89.98 -5.38
C ASP A 1164 10.68 -91.02 -4.29
N ALA A 1165 9.59 -91.68 -3.89
CA ALA A 1165 9.59 -92.70 -2.85
C ALA A 1165 10.48 -93.92 -3.18
N SER A 1166 10.91 -94.09 -4.43
CA SER A 1166 11.86 -95.15 -4.80
C SER A 1166 13.28 -94.91 -4.31
N THR A 1167 13.59 -93.70 -3.82
CA THR A 1167 14.87 -93.37 -3.19
C THR A 1167 14.64 -92.94 -1.75
N ASP A 1168 15.47 -93.43 -0.83
CA ASP A 1168 15.31 -93.10 0.60
C ASP A 1168 15.70 -91.65 0.93
N ILE A 1169 16.25 -90.90 -0.04
CA ILE A 1169 16.51 -89.45 0.01
C ILE A 1169 15.47 -88.62 -0.76
N GLY A 1170 14.45 -89.25 -1.38
CA GLY A 1170 13.43 -88.53 -2.15
C GLY A 1170 13.97 -87.78 -3.38
N LEU A 1171 14.98 -88.33 -4.07
CA LEU A 1171 15.64 -87.74 -5.24
C LEU A 1171 14.65 -87.41 -6.36
N THR A 1172 14.45 -86.12 -6.57
CA THR A 1172 13.48 -85.56 -7.50
C THR A 1172 14.19 -84.69 -8.50
N LEU A 1173 13.94 -84.97 -9.78
CA LEU A 1173 14.55 -84.27 -10.90
C LEU A 1173 13.48 -83.60 -11.74
N PHE A 1174 13.67 -82.33 -12.08
CA PHE A 1174 12.75 -81.64 -12.99
C PHE A 1174 13.39 -80.41 -13.65
N PRO A 1175 12.92 -79.99 -14.84
CA PRO A 1175 12.02 -80.77 -15.70
C PRO A 1175 12.76 -81.99 -16.27
N VAL A 1176 12.05 -83.11 -16.41
CA VAL A 1176 12.49 -84.24 -17.22
C VAL A 1176 11.35 -84.50 -18.23
N PRO A 1177 11.53 -84.21 -19.53
CA PRO A 1177 12.79 -83.84 -20.18
C PRO A 1177 13.33 -82.44 -19.81
N ALA A 1178 14.65 -82.31 -19.65
CA ALA A 1178 15.37 -81.06 -19.40
C ALA A 1178 15.80 -80.40 -20.70
N VAL A 1179 15.79 -79.06 -20.75
CA VAL A 1179 16.29 -78.28 -21.89
C VAL A 1179 17.68 -77.73 -21.56
N ASP A 1180 17.72 -76.57 -20.90
CA ASP A 1180 18.98 -75.90 -20.55
C ASP A 1180 19.45 -76.20 -19.13
N ASN A 1181 18.52 -76.58 -18.25
CA ASN A 1181 18.80 -76.87 -16.85
C ASN A 1181 17.96 -78.04 -16.34
N LEU A 1182 18.54 -78.80 -15.43
CA LEU A 1182 17.91 -79.88 -14.69
C LEU A 1182 18.05 -79.61 -13.19
N ASN A 1183 16.94 -79.40 -12.49
CA ASN A 1183 16.97 -79.26 -11.03
C ASN A 1183 17.09 -80.63 -10.38
N VAL A 1184 17.95 -80.72 -9.37
CA VAL A 1184 18.27 -81.91 -8.58
C VAL A 1184 17.92 -81.63 -7.14
N LEU A 1185 16.89 -82.29 -6.62
CA LEU A 1185 16.40 -82.09 -5.26
C LEU A 1185 16.43 -83.41 -4.49
N PHE A 1186 16.87 -83.38 -3.24
CA PHE A 1186 16.80 -84.53 -2.34
C PHE A 1186 16.93 -84.09 -0.87
N VAL A 1187 16.64 -84.98 0.07
CA VAL A 1187 16.84 -84.76 1.51
C VAL A 1187 18.10 -85.48 1.95
N ALA A 1188 19.14 -84.72 2.31
CA ALA A 1188 20.36 -85.27 2.92
C ALA A 1188 20.06 -85.64 4.38
N LYS A 1189 20.20 -86.92 4.72
CA LYS A 1189 19.92 -87.42 6.09
C LYS A 1189 20.98 -87.02 7.14
N ALA A 1190 22.18 -86.68 6.69
CA ALA A 1190 23.28 -86.20 7.52
C ALA A 1190 24.13 -85.20 6.72
N ALA A 1191 24.91 -84.37 7.40
CA ALA A 1191 25.88 -83.51 6.73
C ALA A 1191 27.01 -84.34 6.09
N GLY A 1192 27.45 -83.97 4.90
CA GLY A 1192 28.50 -84.68 4.15
C GLY A 1192 28.75 -84.07 2.78
N THR A 1193 29.55 -84.74 1.93
CA THR A 1193 29.79 -84.30 0.55
C THR A 1193 28.84 -85.03 -0.40
N ALA A 1194 28.05 -84.27 -1.16
CA ALA A 1194 27.24 -84.77 -2.26
C ALA A 1194 28.03 -84.68 -3.55
N LYS A 1195 28.25 -85.81 -4.23
CA LYS A 1195 28.81 -85.86 -5.58
C LYS A 1195 27.69 -86.09 -6.58
N ILE A 1196 27.45 -85.11 -7.44
CA ILE A 1196 26.38 -85.12 -8.45
C ILE A 1196 27.02 -85.27 -9.82
N GLU A 1197 26.65 -86.30 -10.55
CA GLU A 1197 27.21 -86.66 -11.85
C GLU A 1197 26.08 -86.85 -12.86
N LEU A 1198 26.24 -86.33 -14.07
CA LEU A 1198 25.39 -86.68 -15.20
C LEU A 1198 26.16 -87.63 -16.12
N VAL A 1199 25.60 -88.81 -16.37
CA VAL A 1199 26.26 -89.88 -17.12
C VAL A 1199 25.48 -90.14 -18.42
N ASN A 1200 26.16 -90.17 -19.57
CA ASN A 1200 25.52 -90.48 -20.85
C ASN A 1200 25.27 -92.00 -21.03
N THR A 1201 24.61 -92.41 -22.11
CA THR A 1201 24.34 -93.84 -22.40
C THR A 1201 25.59 -94.69 -22.62
N ALA A 1202 26.73 -94.08 -22.93
CA ALA A 1202 28.02 -94.76 -23.04
C ALA A 1202 28.74 -94.94 -21.68
N GLY A 1203 28.13 -94.47 -20.58
CA GLY A 1203 28.72 -94.55 -19.23
C GLY A 1203 29.73 -93.45 -18.92
N GLN A 1204 29.90 -92.45 -19.80
CA GLN A 1204 30.82 -91.33 -19.57
C GLN A 1204 30.16 -90.26 -18.70
N ILE A 1205 30.88 -89.75 -17.70
CA ILE A 1205 30.46 -88.61 -16.88
C ILE A 1205 30.64 -87.34 -17.73
N VAL A 1206 29.54 -86.67 -18.06
CA VAL A 1206 29.50 -85.46 -18.89
C VAL A 1206 29.30 -84.18 -18.07
N TYR A 1207 28.95 -84.33 -16.79
CA TYR A 1207 28.90 -83.27 -15.78
C TYR A 1207 29.25 -83.88 -14.43
N GLN A 1208 30.03 -83.17 -13.62
CA GLN A 1208 30.33 -83.56 -12.25
C GLN A 1208 30.42 -82.31 -11.37
N GLN A 1209 29.78 -82.37 -10.21
CA GLN A 1209 29.88 -81.36 -9.17
C GLN A 1209 29.98 -82.05 -7.81
N GLU A 1210 30.92 -81.64 -6.98
CA GLU A 1210 30.95 -82.00 -5.56
C GLU A 1210 30.58 -80.78 -4.73
N GLN A 1211 29.71 -80.99 -3.75
CA GLN A 1211 29.25 -79.92 -2.87
C GLN A 1211 29.03 -80.45 -1.47
N THR A 1212 29.53 -79.72 -0.48
CA THR A 1212 29.20 -79.98 0.92
C THR A 1212 27.73 -79.67 1.16
N VAL A 1213 26.99 -80.63 1.72
CA VAL A 1213 25.57 -80.52 2.06
C VAL A 1213 25.39 -80.71 3.56
N THR A 1214 24.47 -79.95 4.16
CA THR A 1214 24.03 -80.13 5.55
C THR A 1214 22.87 -81.11 5.63
N ALA A 1215 22.59 -81.66 6.81
CA ALA A 1215 21.40 -82.49 7.02
C ALA A 1215 20.13 -81.64 6.78
N GLY A 1216 19.24 -82.09 5.90
CA GLY A 1216 18.03 -81.38 5.49
C GLY A 1216 17.77 -81.41 3.98
N ASN A 1217 16.84 -80.58 3.51
CA ASN A 1217 16.52 -80.45 2.09
C ASN A 1217 17.70 -79.81 1.35
N PHE A 1218 18.10 -80.43 0.25
CA PHE A 1218 19.10 -79.93 -0.67
C PHE A 1218 18.51 -79.80 -2.07
N SER A 1219 18.88 -78.72 -2.77
CA SER A 1219 18.58 -78.57 -4.18
C SER A 1219 19.74 -77.90 -4.89
N THR A 1220 20.04 -78.32 -6.11
CA THR A 1220 20.93 -77.61 -7.03
C THR A 1220 20.40 -77.73 -8.45
N ALA A 1221 20.99 -77.00 -9.40
CA ALA A 1221 20.70 -77.13 -10.82
C ALA A 1221 21.93 -77.61 -11.57
N VAL A 1222 21.74 -78.59 -12.45
CA VAL A 1222 22.74 -79.06 -13.41
C VAL A 1222 22.48 -78.38 -14.74
N ASN A 1223 23.45 -77.62 -15.24
CA ASN A 1223 23.36 -76.99 -16.55
C ASN A 1223 23.52 -78.05 -17.64
N THR A 1224 22.48 -78.25 -18.44
CA THR A 1224 22.40 -79.21 -19.55
C THR A 1224 22.56 -78.56 -20.92
N THR A 1225 22.72 -77.22 -20.99
CA THR A 1225 22.81 -76.44 -22.23
C THR A 1225 23.84 -76.99 -23.22
N ASN A 1226 24.97 -77.50 -22.74
CA ASN A 1226 26.05 -78.01 -23.59
C ASN A 1226 25.96 -79.52 -23.88
N GLN A 1227 24.92 -80.20 -23.41
CA GLN A 1227 24.73 -81.64 -23.62
C GLN A 1227 23.89 -81.89 -24.88
N MET A 1228 24.16 -82.98 -25.59
CA MET A 1228 23.35 -83.35 -26.77
C MET A 1228 21.96 -83.87 -26.31
N PRO A 1229 20.90 -83.74 -27.15
CA PRO A 1229 19.62 -84.37 -26.85
C PRO A 1229 19.78 -85.89 -26.70
N GLY A 1230 19.19 -86.49 -25.67
CA GLY A 1230 19.38 -87.91 -25.40
C GLY A 1230 18.96 -88.36 -24.01
N THR A 1231 19.12 -89.65 -23.74
CA THR A 1231 18.91 -90.23 -22.40
C THR A 1231 20.21 -90.16 -21.60
N TYR A 1232 20.11 -89.69 -20.37
CA TYR A 1232 21.20 -89.61 -19.40
C TYR A 1232 20.77 -90.27 -18.08
N VAL A 1233 21.72 -90.55 -17.21
CA VAL A 1233 21.48 -90.96 -15.83
C VAL A 1233 22.15 -89.94 -14.93
N LEU A 1234 21.37 -89.26 -14.10
CA LEU A 1234 21.93 -88.46 -13.02
C LEU A 1234 22.22 -89.37 -11.84
N ARG A 1235 23.44 -89.31 -11.31
CA ARG A 1235 23.87 -90.00 -10.10
C ARG A 1235 24.16 -89.00 -9.00
N VAL A 1236 23.68 -89.27 -7.79
CA VAL A 1236 23.97 -88.53 -6.57
C VAL A 1236 24.59 -89.50 -5.58
N THR A 1237 25.84 -89.27 -5.22
CA THR A 1237 26.56 -90.05 -4.19
C THR A 1237 26.60 -89.26 -2.89
N LEU A 1238 26.09 -89.87 -1.81
CA LEU A 1238 26.10 -89.31 -0.45
C LEU A 1238 26.63 -90.38 0.51
N GLY A 1239 27.81 -90.11 1.10
CA GLY A 1239 28.52 -91.11 1.90
C GLY A 1239 28.88 -92.34 1.06
N GLN A 1240 28.42 -93.53 1.46
CA GLN A 1240 28.62 -94.79 0.71
C GLN A 1240 27.47 -95.16 -0.23
N LYS A 1241 26.39 -94.38 -0.28
CA LYS A 1241 25.20 -94.69 -1.09
C LYS A 1241 25.16 -93.86 -2.36
N VAL A 1242 24.78 -94.50 -3.47
CA VAL A 1242 24.58 -93.88 -4.79
C VAL A 1242 23.11 -93.97 -5.17
N TYR A 1243 22.52 -92.85 -5.53
CA TYR A 1243 21.15 -92.73 -6.01
C TYR A 1243 21.19 -92.34 -7.47
N ALA A 1244 20.42 -93.00 -8.33
CA ALA A 1244 20.46 -92.74 -9.77
C ALA A 1244 19.05 -92.57 -10.32
N LYS A 1245 18.88 -91.65 -11.27
CA LYS A 1245 17.60 -91.43 -11.94
C LYS A 1245 17.82 -91.12 -13.41
N LYS A 1246 16.94 -91.67 -14.25
CA LYS A 1246 16.93 -91.40 -15.70
C LYS A 1246 16.54 -89.94 -15.93
N VAL A 1247 17.31 -89.28 -16.79
CA VAL A 1247 17.07 -87.93 -17.29
C VAL A 1247 16.95 -88.02 -18.80
N ILE A 1248 16.07 -87.21 -19.38
CA ILE A 1248 16.01 -87.02 -20.83
C ILE A 1248 16.36 -85.56 -21.05
N ILE A 1249 17.30 -85.27 -21.95
CA ILE A 1249 17.61 -83.91 -22.37
C ILE A 1249 17.05 -83.73 -23.77
N VAL A 1250 16.29 -82.66 -24.00
CA VAL A 1250 15.69 -82.28 -25.29
C VAL A 1250 16.15 -80.87 -25.62
N LYS A 1251 16.35 -80.57 -26.89
CA LYS A 1251 16.69 -79.23 -27.37
C LYS A 1251 15.75 -78.83 -28.49
#